data_AF-A0A3M7NCW5-F1
#
_entry.id   AF-A0A3M7NCW5-F1
#
_cell.length_a   1.000
_cell.length_b   1.000
_cell.length_c   1.000
_cell.angle_alpha   90.00
_cell.angle_beta   90.00
_cell.angle_gamma   90.00
#
_symmetry.space_group_name_H-M   'P 1'
#
loop_
_entity.id
_entity.type
_entity.pdbx_description
1 polymer ?
#
loop_
_entity_poly.entity_id
_entity_poly.type
_entity_poly.pdbx_seq_one_letter_code
_entity_poly.pdbx_strand_id
1 'polypeptide(L)'
;MATHPLDPLTAEEINKVRDLILAQYPDQVISFRDTFLEEPPKEELKQYLAAEHAGQQPIDPPHRRAFARFDIIGKDKVPRCHESIFDINGGTRLSNAVIGDDRHAPLTVDELSNVVEVCNKSQLFKDAIAELELPESFEVVIEPWPYGGISPGEDNRRYFQALIFAQDTKNGNPDSNFYSFPLPLIPVMDSHKQEIIRVERLATGGKGEALDGKTHVKRVIDHCKPSEYVPELLPNGTRKTLKELSVVQPDGPSFSLSGNLVEWQGWRFRVGFNAREGATIHDVHFNGRSILYRLSMSEMTVPYADPRPPFPRKQAFDFGDGGAGNCANNLSLGCDCLGVIKYFDAVTIGPDGRAKTAPNVVCLHEQDNGIGWKHTNWRTGRAVVTRSRELVIQFIITLANYEYIFAYKFDQAGAIVVETRATGIVSVVNIDPGKTSDYGNVVSPGAMAQNHQHIFCVRIDPAIDGHENTVVIEESQRVPMDKDINPMGNLYAIHSNPVTKSSWVDASTIDNRIVRIINPHKTNPISGKNVSYKFTPAETQLLLADPDSVQSKRALFAQHHVWVTKYKDGELYAAGRHTLLSQNEIDGVADAVQRNDDVQDTDVVVWNVFGLTHNPRVEDWPVMPVEIFQLHIKPSDFFTANPALDVPSTKNSASKLVVSNEYKVLSFDIYGSIIEYKSHILQSFQPLLSRLPASSPYLNSTPSSTSIEGAATQGSVEFLKVFQREEDTLKLELASHPRRFDEILSEIWRRVAAELGVETTADEAARFGSDASIASWPTFPGALDALHALSKHYKLIALSNIDRYAWDITAASPRSRLGEIEWYKVFTAEDFGEHDLKRADDAKIETMLKFCADRGIEKDKILHVAQSLGHDQAPAKRAGLGSVWLIGDGFRWKGTKESEMVLEKGLVGYAWRCVNLKSFAELVEREFHMA
;
A
#
# COMPACT_ATOMS: atom_id res chain seq x y z
N MET A 1 -5.15 0.57 29.39
CA MET A 1 -3.70 0.40 29.53
C MET A 1 -3.11 1.74 29.94
N ALA A 2 -2.05 1.77 30.74
CA ALA A 2 -1.36 3.02 31.06
C ALA A 2 -0.70 3.57 29.79
N THR A 3 -0.73 4.89 29.60
CA THR A 3 -0.11 5.57 28.46
C THR A 3 1.41 5.43 28.52
N HIS A 4 2.04 4.98 27.44
CA HIS A 4 3.48 4.84 27.39
C HIS A 4 4.16 6.22 27.28
N PRO A 5 5.35 6.47 27.86
CA PRO A 5 6.01 7.79 27.81
C PRO A 5 6.25 8.35 26.40
N LEU A 6 6.40 7.46 25.40
CA LEU A 6 6.57 7.81 23.97
C LEU A 6 5.25 7.90 23.17
N ASP A 7 4.10 7.59 23.77
CA ASP A 7 2.83 7.74 23.05
C ASP A 7 2.55 9.24 22.80
N PRO A 8 2.13 9.65 21.59
CA PRO A 8 1.72 11.02 21.30
C PRO A 8 0.69 11.54 22.31
N LEU A 9 0.61 12.85 22.45
CA LEU A 9 -0.36 13.45 23.36
C LEU A 9 -1.79 13.08 22.95
N THR A 10 -2.60 12.75 23.95
CA THR A 10 -4.03 12.56 23.74
C THR A 10 -4.75 13.91 23.62
N ALA A 11 -5.97 13.89 23.09
CA ALA A 11 -6.82 15.09 23.04
C ALA A 11 -7.07 15.70 24.42
N GLU A 12 -7.19 14.89 25.48
CA GLU A 12 -7.37 15.38 26.85
C GLU A 12 -6.11 16.11 27.34
N GLU A 13 -4.94 15.56 27.07
CA GLU A 13 -3.66 16.16 27.46
C GLU A 13 -3.41 17.50 26.75
N ILE A 14 -3.69 17.57 25.44
CA ILE A 14 -3.59 18.81 24.66
C ILE A 14 -4.56 19.87 25.20
N ASN A 15 -5.82 19.50 25.44
CA ASN A 15 -6.81 20.44 25.98
C ASN A 15 -6.43 20.91 27.40
N LYS A 16 -5.83 20.04 28.23
CA LYS A 16 -5.31 20.43 29.54
C LYS A 16 -4.20 21.48 29.42
N VAL A 17 -3.25 21.30 28.49
CA VAL A 17 -2.17 22.26 28.24
C VAL A 17 -2.71 23.60 27.76
N ARG A 18 -3.67 23.57 26.83
CA ARG A 18 -4.40 24.77 26.38
C ARG A 18 -5.03 25.51 27.55
N ASP A 19 -5.75 24.82 28.42
CA ASP A 19 -6.44 25.45 29.55
C ASP A 19 -5.45 26.02 30.58
N LEU A 20 -4.30 25.35 30.80
CA LEU A 20 -3.20 25.88 31.63
C LEU A 20 -2.61 27.17 31.05
N ILE A 21 -2.47 27.26 29.72
CA ILE A 21 -1.99 28.47 29.04
C ILE A 21 -3.01 29.60 29.21
N LEU A 22 -4.29 29.34 28.93
CA LEU A 22 -5.35 30.35 29.07
C LEU A 22 -5.50 30.85 30.51
N ALA A 23 -5.39 29.97 31.51
CA ALA A 23 -5.47 30.34 32.91
C ALA A 23 -4.33 31.26 33.37
N GLN A 24 -3.15 31.18 32.73
CA GLN A 24 -2.01 32.07 33.03
C GLN A 24 -2.17 33.46 32.41
N TYR A 25 -3.02 33.60 31.39
CA TYR A 25 -3.16 34.83 30.61
C TYR A 25 -4.64 35.21 30.37
N PRO A 26 -5.45 35.39 31.43
CA PRO A 26 -6.91 35.56 31.31
C PRO A 26 -7.34 36.84 30.57
N ASP A 27 -6.51 37.89 30.57
CA ASP A 27 -6.80 39.19 29.97
C ASP A 27 -6.05 39.44 28.64
N GLN A 28 -5.41 38.41 28.07
CA GLN A 28 -4.63 38.51 26.84
C GLN A 28 -5.19 37.59 25.76
N VAL A 29 -4.95 37.95 24.50
CA VAL A 29 -5.31 37.10 23.37
C VAL A 29 -4.16 36.12 23.12
N ILE A 30 -4.48 34.84 23.09
CA ILE A 30 -3.53 33.75 22.81
C ILE A 30 -3.81 33.20 21.42
N SER A 31 -2.77 33.13 20.60
CA SER A 31 -2.81 32.47 19.29
C SER A 31 -1.95 31.20 19.35
N PHE A 32 -2.59 30.03 19.32
CA PHE A 32 -1.85 28.77 19.42
C PHE A 32 -1.21 28.40 18.08
N ARG A 33 -0.01 27.82 18.11
CA ARG A 33 0.74 27.40 16.90
C ARG A 33 0.85 25.89 16.81
N ASP A 34 1.38 25.25 17.86
CA ASP A 34 1.46 23.80 17.95
C ASP A 34 1.49 23.33 19.41
N THR A 35 1.11 22.08 19.63
CA THR A 35 1.27 21.39 20.92
C THR A 35 1.45 19.91 20.65
N PHE A 36 2.54 19.33 21.14
CA PHE A 36 2.90 17.93 20.93
C PHE A 36 3.73 17.39 22.10
N LEU A 37 3.99 16.08 22.09
CA LEU A 37 4.74 15.41 23.15
C LEU A 37 6.17 15.96 23.18
N GLU A 38 6.60 16.49 24.32
CA GLU A 38 8.03 16.64 24.61
C GLU A 38 8.53 15.27 25.06
N GLU A 39 9.33 14.62 24.21
CA GLU A 39 9.90 13.30 24.52
C GLU A 39 10.66 13.37 25.87
N PRO A 40 10.57 12.34 26.73
CA PRO A 40 11.29 12.35 28.00
C PRO A 40 12.80 12.45 27.77
N PRO A 41 13.55 13.08 28.70
CA PRO A 41 15.01 13.09 28.63
C PRO A 41 15.54 11.67 28.44
N LYS A 42 16.49 11.48 27.53
CA LYS A 42 16.92 10.14 27.11
C LYS A 42 17.43 9.29 28.26
N GLU A 43 18.12 9.89 29.22
CA GLU A 43 18.60 9.16 30.41
C GLU A 43 17.46 8.65 31.31
N GLU A 44 16.37 9.41 31.45
CA GLU A 44 15.17 8.96 32.18
C GLU A 44 14.47 7.83 31.40
N LEU A 45 14.33 8.00 30.08
CA LEU A 45 13.66 7.01 29.24
C LEU A 45 14.45 5.69 29.15
N LYS A 46 15.78 5.74 29.06
CA LYS A 46 16.64 4.55 29.05
C LYS A 46 16.40 3.66 30.27
N GLN A 47 16.28 4.26 31.45
CA GLN A 47 16.00 3.51 32.69
C GLN A 47 14.63 2.84 32.64
N TYR A 48 13.62 3.56 32.14
CA TYR A 48 12.27 3.03 31.97
C TYR A 48 12.22 1.88 30.96
N LEU A 49 12.82 2.05 29.77
CA LEU A 49 12.84 1.03 28.72
C LEU A 49 13.60 -0.22 29.14
N ALA A 50 14.72 -0.07 29.86
CA ALA A 50 15.46 -1.22 30.38
C ALA A 50 14.61 -2.07 31.34
N ALA A 51 13.81 -1.44 32.20
CA ALA A 51 12.88 -2.15 33.09
C ALA A 51 11.70 -2.77 32.32
N GLU A 52 11.17 -2.06 31.31
CA GLU A 52 10.13 -2.56 30.41
C GLU A 52 10.60 -3.84 29.69
N HIS A 53 11.79 -3.82 29.09
CA HIS A 53 12.35 -4.97 28.37
C HIS A 53 12.67 -6.15 29.31
N ALA A 54 13.03 -5.86 30.56
CA ALA A 54 13.27 -6.88 31.58
C ALA A 54 11.97 -7.50 32.15
N GLY A 55 10.79 -7.02 31.74
CA GLY A 55 9.50 -7.47 32.26
C GLY A 55 9.31 -7.17 33.74
N GLN A 56 10.02 -6.17 34.29
CA GLN A 56 9.93 -5.77 35.69
C GLN A 56 8.65 -4.96 35.93
N GLN A 57 8.05 -5.12 37.12
CA GLN A 57 6.93 -4.28 37.59
C GLN A 57 7.34 -2.79 37.57
N PRO A 58 6.41 -1.85 37.31
CA PRO A 58 6.77 -0.53 36.79
C PRO A 58 7.67 0.25 37.75
N ILE A 59 8.82 0.67 37.23
CA ILE A 59 9.42 1.95 37.62
C ILE A 59 8.38 3.02 37.31
N ASP A 60 8.22 4.02 38.17
CA ASP A 60 7.34 5.16 37.88
C ASP A 60 7.71 5.71 36.48
N PRO A 61 6.77 5.76 35.52
CA PRO A 61 7.07 6.24 34.18
C PRO A 61 7.56 7.70 34.26
N PRO A 62 8.50 8.12 33.39
CA PRO A 62 8.85 9.53 33.27
C PRO A 62 7.59 10.38 33.13
N HIS A 63 7.59 11.54 33.79
CA HIS A 63 6.47 12.48 33.68
C HIS A 63 6.22 12.80 32.21
N ARG A 64 4.97 12.72 31.78
CA ARG A 64 4.59 13.11 30.43
C ARG A 64 4.66 14.62 30.32
N ARG A 65 5.40 15.09 29.33
CA ARG A 65 5.64 16.51 29.08
C ARG A 65 5.02 16.93 27.76
N ALA A 66 4.43 18.11 27.71
CA ALA A 66 3.96 18.71 26.47
C ALA A 66 4.84 19.90 26.12
N PHE A 67 5.33 19.94 24.88
CA PHE A 67 5.80 21.17 24.27
C PHE A 67 4.59 21.92 23.69
N ALA A 68 4.50 23.21 23.96
CA ALA A 68 3.48 24.07 23.36
C ALA A 68 4.11 25.38 22.87
N ARG A 69 3.79 25.73 21.62
CA ARG A 69 4.13 27.01 21.01
C ARG A 69 2.88 27.85 20.79
N PHE A 70 2.93 29.09 21.23
CA PHE A 70 1.80 30.02 21.13
C PHE A 70 2.28 31.47 21.17
N ASP A 71 1.55 32.37 20.53
CA ASP A 71 1.79 33.80 20.64
C ASP A 71 0.91 34.41 21.72
N ILE A 72 1.49 35.35 22.48
CA ILE A 72 0.76 36.25 23.34
C ILE A 72 0.63 37.59 22.63
N ILE A 73 -0.61 38.03 22.42
CA ILE A 73 -0.93 39.30 21.80
C ILE A 73 -1.39 40.26 22.89
N GLY A 74 -0.47 41.16 23.26
CA GLY A 74 -0.69 42.19 24.28
C GLY A 74 -1.45 43.41 23.75
N LYS A 75 -1.52 44.48 24.56
CA LYS A 75 -2.21 45.73 24.20
C LYS A 75 -1.59 46.47 23.00
N ASP A 76 -0.29 46.24 22.76
CA ASP A 76 0.44 46.77 21.60
C ASP A 76 0.14 46.02 20.30
N LYS A 77 -0.63 44.93 20.38
CA LYS A 77 -1.00 44.06 19.25
C LYS A 77 0.18 43.41 18.54
N VAL A 78 1.36 43.38 19.17
CA VAL A 78 2.54 42.69 18.64
C VAL A 78 2.53 41.26 19.18
N PRO A 79 2.41 40.24 18.31
CA PRO A 79 2.51 38.84 18.73
C PRO A 79 3.93 38.57 19.24
N ARG A 80 4.04 38.00 20.44
CA ARG A 80 5.30 37.49 20.97
C ARG A 80 5.18 35.99 21.07
N CYS A 81 6.05 35.23 20.41
CA CYS A 81 5.98 33.78 20.43
C CYS A 81 6.65 33.22 21.69
N HIS A 82 5.96 32.30 22.34
CA HIS A 82 6.40 31.56 23.51
C HIS A 82 6.57 30.09 23.16
N GLU A 83 7.64 29.47 23.65
CA GLU A 83 7.83 28.03 23.68
C GLU A 83 7.83 27.58 25.14
N SER A 84 6.89 26.73 25.52
CA SER A 84 6.74 26.27 26.90
C SER A 84 6.71 24.75 26.99
N ILE A 85 7.30 24.22 28.06
CA ILE A 85 7.17 22.81 28.42
C ILE A 85 6.26 22.71 29.65
N PHE A 86 5.25 21.85 29.58
CA PHE A 86 4.31 21.58 30.66
C PHE A 86 4.47 20.16 31.17
N ASP A 87 4.48 19.99 32.49
CA ASP A 87 4.28 18.69 33.12
C ASP A 87 2.77 18.40 33.14
N ILE A 88 2.37 17.41 32.34
CA ILE A 88 0.96 17.03 32.21
C ILE A 88 0.49 16.34 33.48
N ASN A 89 1.35 15.53 34.12
CA ASN A 89 1.02 14.82 35.35
C ASN A 89 0.78 15.82 36.49
N GLY A 90 1.72 16.75 36.69
CA GLY A 90 1.67 17.78 37.74
C GLY A 90 0.72 18.95 37.44
N GLY A 91 0.37 19.19 36.16
CA GLY A 91 -0.43 20.34 35.75
C GLY A 91 0.29 21.68 35.90
N THR A 92 1.62 21.70 35.74
CA THR A 92 2.47 22.88 35.95
C THR A 92 3.32 23.17 34.72
N ARG A 93 3.72 24.44 34.55
CA ARG A 93 4.68 24.84 33.51
C ARG A 93 6.10 24.65 34.04
N LEU A 94 6.90 23.85 33.35
CA LEU A 94 8.30 23.56 33.69
C LEU A 94 9.24 24.64 33.15
N SER A 95 9.01 25.11 31.94
CA SER A 95 9.82 26.13 31.29
C SER A 95 8.98 27.00 30.35
N ASN A 96 9.46 28.22 30.09
CA ASN A 96 8.91 29.14 29.11
C ASN A 96 10.05 29.99 28.54
N ALA A 97 10.29 29.90 27.24
CA ALA A 97 11.16 30.79 26.50
C ALA A 97 10.33 31.72 25.62
N VAL A 98 10.74 32.98 25.51
CA VAL A 98 10.18 33.92 24.52
C VAL A 98 11.14 33.94 23.35
N ILE A 99 10.65 33.70 22.14
CA ILE A 99 11.45 33.78 20.92
C ILE A 99 11.80 35.27 20.72
N GLY A 100 13.10 35.57 20.57
CA GLY A 100 13.59 36.92 20.36
C GLY A 100 13.15 37.51 19.02
N ASP A 101 13.21 38.84 18.90
CA ASP A 101 12.82 39.57 17.68
C ASP A 101 13.72 39.26 16.46
N ASP A 102 14.82 38.52 16.67
CA ASP A 102 15.75 38.04 15.64
C ASP A 102 15.28 36.75 14.95
N ARG A 103 14.28 36.05 15.50
CA ARG A 103 13.79 34.75 15.01
C ARG A 103 12.28 34.78 14.80
N HIS A 104 11.79 33.93 13.89
CA HIS A 104 10.35 33.81 13.62
C HIS A 104 9.83 32.43 13.98
N ALA A 105 8.63 32.40 14.55
CA ALA A 105 7.90 31.16 14.77
C ALA A 105 7.48 30.53 13.43
N PRO A 106 7.39 29.19 13.34
CA PRO A 106 6.82 28.50 12.17
C PRO A 106 5.42 29.02 11.82
N LEU A 107 5.08 28.98 10.54
CA LEU A 107 3.80 29.44 10.02
C LEU A 107 2.65 28.52 10.43
N THR A 108 1.44 29.07 10.50
CA THR A 108 0.21 28.29 10.63
C THR A 108 -0.61 28.32 9.33
N VAL A 109 -1.51 27.36 9.15
CA VAL A 109 -2.43 27.31 8.01
C VAL A 109 -3.35 28.54 7.96
N ASP A 110 -3.72 29.10 9.12
CA ASP A 110 -4.52 30.32 9.20
C ASP A 110 -3.75 31.53 8.68
N GLU A 111 -2.43 31.62 8.92
CA GLU A 111 -1.60 32.70 8.38
C GLU A 111 -1.60 32.66 6.85
N LEU A 112 -1.57 31.47 6.23
CA LEU A 112 -1.68 31.32 4.77
C LEU A 112 -3.06 31.73 4.25
N SER A 113 -4.13 31.31 4.93
CA SER A 113 -5.50 31.70 4.57
C SER A 113 -5.70 33.21 4.64
N ASN A 114 -5.08 33.86 5.62
CA ASN A 114 -5.11 35.29 5.80
C ASN A 114 -4.38 36.05 4.68
N VAL A 115 -3.27 35.53 4.13
CA VAL A 115 -2.61 36.11 2.96
C VAL A 115 -3.58 36.23 1.78
N VAL A 116 -4.38 35.19 1.53
CA VAL A 116 -5.41 35.19 0.48
C VAL A 116 -6.46 36.27 0.74
N GLU A 117 -6.94 36.39 1.97
CA GLU A 117 -7.92 37.42 2.36
C GLU A 117 -7.38 38.84 2.18
N VAL A 118 -6.14 39.09 2.60
CA VAL A 118 -5.48 40.41 2.48
C VAL A 118 -5.21 40.77 1.02
N CYS A 119 -4.78 39.81 0.19
CA CYS A 119 -4.68 40.00 -1.26
C CYS A 119 -6.04 40.40 -1.86
N ASN A 120 -7.11 39.67 -1.56
CA ASN A 120 -8.46 39.94 -2.07
C ASN A 120 -9.02 41.32 -1.66
N LYS A 121 -8.60 41.85 -0.51
CA LYS A 121 -9.00 43.19 -0.05
C LYS A 121 -8.14 44.31 -0.62
N SER A 122 -6.90 44.02 -1.00
CA SER A 122 -5.92 45.03 -1.42
C SER A 122 -6.25 45.68 -2.76
N GLN A 123 -6.40 47.01 -2.76
CA GLN A 123 -6.53 47.77 -4.00
C GLN A 123 -5.23 47.71 -4.83
N LEU A 124 -4.07 47.72 -4.17
CA LEU A 124 -2.77 47.63 -4.85
C LEU A 124 -2.63 46.32 -5.64
N PHE A 125 -3.17 45.22 -5.12
CA PHE A 125 -3.21 43.95 -5.82
C PHE A 125 -4.22 43.94 -6.97
N LYS A 126 -5.43 44.46 -6.74
CA LYS A 126 -6.46 44.60 -7.79
C LYS A 126 -5.98 45.44 -8.97
N ASP A 127 -5.31 46.56 -8.70
CA ASP A 127 -4.74 47.43 -9.73
C ASP A 127 -3.68 46.69 -10.55
N ALA A 128 -2.83 45.89 -9.90
CA ALA A 128 -1.82 45.07 -10.58
C ALA A 128 -2.44 43.99 -11.48
N ILE A 129 -3.51 43.33 -11.02
CA ILE A 129 -4.24 42.34 -11.83
C ILE A 129 -4.91 43.00 -13.04
N ALA A 130 -5.46 44.21 -12.88
CA ALA A 130 -6.10 44.95 -13.96
C ALA A 130 -5.14 45.31 -15.11
N GLU A 131 -3.81 45.27 -14.88
CA GLU A 131 -2.80 45.46 -15.94
C GLU A 131 -2.77 44.29 -16.95
N LEU A 132 -3.24 43.08 -16.57
CA LEU A 132 -3.05 41.82 -17.31
C LEU A 132 -4.21 41.39 -18.25
N GLU A 133 -5.20 42.27 -18.50
CA GLU A 133 -6.31 42.06 -19.46
C GLU A 133 -6.80 40.58 -19.57
N LEU A 134 -7.07 39.95 -18.42
CA LEU A 134 -7.45 38.52 -18.35
C LEU A 134 -8.80 38.28 -19.06
N PRO A 135 -8.99 37.14 -19.75
CA PRO A 135 -10.28 36.82 -20.37
C PRO A 135 -11.37 36.63 -19.29
N GLU A 136 -12.62 36.98 -19.64
CA GLU A 136 -13.76 36.90 -18.68
C GLU A 136 -14.00 35.51 -18.09
N SER A 137 -13.54 34.45 -18.75
CA SER A 137 -13.68 33.08 -18.25
C SER A 137 -12.61 32.65 -17.24
N PHE A 138 -11.69 33.55 -16.87
CA PHE A 138 -10.60 33.23 -15.95
C PHE A 138 -10.79 33.91 -14.60
N GLU A 139 -10.57 33.15 -13.53
CA GLU A 139 -10.52 33.65 -12.17
C GLU A 139 -9.09 33.64 -11.64
N VAL A 140 -8.75 34.60 -10.78
CA VAL A 140 -7.41 34.70 -10.18
C VAL A 140 -7.30 33.72 -9.01
N VAL A 141 -6.26 32.90 -9.02
CA VAL A 141 -5.90 32.00 -7.93
C VAL A 141 -4.68 32.57 -7.20
N ILE A 142 -4.78 32.67 -5.87
CA ILE A 142 -3.73 33.17 -4.99
C ILE A 142 -3.16 31.99 -4.22
N GLU A 143 -1.90 31.62 -4.50
CA GLU A 143 -1.20 30.57 -3.76
C GLU A 143 -0.24 31.20 -2.74
N PRO A 144 -0.59 31.21 -1.44
CA PRO A 144 0.24 31.82 -0.41
C PRO A 144 1.51 30.99 -0.16
N TRP A 145 2.63 31.68 0.02
CA TRP A 145 3.94 31.07 0.21
C TRP A 145 4.69 31.72 1.38
N PRO A 146 5.54 30.96 2.10
CA PRO A 146 6.53 31.57 2.97
C PRO A 146 7.43 32.51 2.17
N TYR A 147 7.92 33.55 2.81
CA TYR A 147 8.72 34.57 2.14
C TYR A 147 10.12 34.10 1.76
N GLY A 148 10.60 32.98 2.34
CA GLY A 148 11.99 32.57 2.28
C GLY A 148 12.83 33.31 3.31
N GLY A 149 14.13 33.49 3.04
CA GLY A 149 15.01 34.32 3.87
C GLY A 149 14.77 35.81 3.64
N ILE A 150 15.01 36.62 4.68
CA ILE A 150 14.90 38.10 4.58
C ILE A 150 15.87 38.61 3.52
N SER A 151 15.35 39.40 2.55
CA SER A 151 16.19 39.95 1.48
C SER A 151 17.18 40.98 2.03
N PRO A 152 18.38 41.10 1.44
CA PRO A 152 19.35 42.12 1.85
C PRO A 152 18.72 43.53 1.86
N GLY A 153 18.85 44.23 2.99
CA GLY A 153 18.35 45.59 3.17
C GLY A 153 16.88 45.72 3.58
N GLU A 154 16.16 44.61 3.77
CA GLU A 154 14.82 44.64 4.36
C GLU A 154 14.86 44.58 5.89
N ASP A 155 13.88 45.23 6.54
CA ASP A 155 13.65 45.12 7.97
C ASP A 155 13.31 43.66 8.33
N ASN A 156 13.81 43.19 9.48
CA ASN A 156 13.42 41.90 10.03
C ASN A 156 11.95 41.94 10.53
N ARG A 157 11.01 41.63 9.64
CA ARG A 157 9.58 41.52 9.93
C ARG A 157 9.01 40.26 9.32
N ARG A 158 7.83 39.88 9.81
CA ARG A 158 7.10 38.72 9.32
C ARG A 158 6.41 39.04 8.00
N TYR A 159 7.03 38.63 6.89
CA TYR A 159 6.48 38.76 5.54
C TYR A 159 5.92 37.44 5.02
N PHE A 160 4.96 37.56 4.12
CA PHE A 160 4.50 36.47 3.26
C PHE A 160 4.49 36.95 1.82
N GLN A 161 4.57 36.02 0.88
CA GLN A 161 4.37 36.30 -0.55
C GLN A 161 3.28 35.37 -1.10
N ALA A 162 2.77 35.66 -2.29
CA ALA A 162 1.91 34.71 -2.99
C ALA A 162 2.33 34.55 -4.45
N LEU A 163 2.28 33.32 -4.95
CA LEU A 163 2.35 33.03 -6.37
C LEU A 163 0.94 33.16 -6.95
N ILE A 164 0.83 33.84 -8.09
CA ILE A 164 -0.45 34.20 -8.66
C ILE A 164 -0.66 33.43 -9.96
N PHE A 165 -1.83 32.81 -10.08
CA PHE A 165 -2.24 32.03 -11.24
C PHE A 165 -3.63 32.48 -11.72
N ALA A 166 -4.05 31.96 -12.86
CA ALA A 166 -5.41 32.06 -13.33
C ALA A 166 -6.02 30.66 -13.53
N GLN A 167 -7.33 30.52 -13.34
CA GLN A 167 -8.05 29.27 -13.56
C GLN A 167 -9.11 29.49 -14.63
N ASP A 168 -9.13 28.65 -15.67
CA ASP A 168 -10.19 28.69 -16.69
C ASP A 168 -11.44 27.99 -16.14
N THR A 169 -12.54 28.74 -15.98
CA THR A 169 -13.78 28.23 -15.39
C THR A 169 -14.70 27.57 -16.42
N LYS A 170 -14.36 27.59 -17.72
CA LYS A 170 -15.21 27.04 -18.80
C LYS A 170 -15.54 25.56 -18.65
N ASN A 171 -14.62 24.77 -18.11
CA ASN A 171 -14.84 23.33 -17.92
C ASN A 171 -15.77 23.03 -16.73
N GLY A 172 -16.04 24.01 -15.86
CA GLY A 172 -16.90 23.87 -14.68
C GLY A 172 -16.35 22.93 -13.61
N ASN A 173 -15.07 22.53 -13.68
CA ASN A 173 -14.45 21.64 -12.70
C ASN A 173 -13.50 22.43 -11.79
N PRO A 174 -13.78 22.51 -10.47
CA PRO A 174 -12.94 23.25 -9.53
C PRO A 174 -11.52 22.68 -9.37
N ASP A 175 -11.31 21.41 -9.72
CA ASP A 175 -10.01 20.73 -9.67
C ASP A 175 -9.18 20.90 -10.96
N SER A 176 -9.63 21.77 -11.88
CA SER A 176 -8.88 22.12 -13.08
C SER A 176 -7.52 22.72 -12.73
N ASN A 177 -6.48 22.30 -13.45
CA ASN A 177 -5.10 22.64 -13.18
C ASN A 177 -4.78 24.13 -13.48
N PHE A 178 -4.98 24.99 -12.49
CA PHE A 178 -4.67 26.42 -12.55
C PHE A 178 -3.16 26.72 -12.72
N TYR A 179 -2.26 25.80 -12.35
CA TYR A 179 -0.82 25.99 -12.55
C TYR A 179 -0.46 26.18 -14.04
N SER A 180 -1.33 25.76 -14.96
CA SER A 180 -1.18 25.97 -16.40
C SER A 180 -1.15 27.45 -16.83
N PHE A 181 -1.60 28.37 -15.97
CA PHE A 181 -1.74 29.79 -16.29
C PHE A 181 -1.07 30.69 -15.23
N PRO A 182 0.26 30.64 -15.06
CA PRO A 182 0.97 31.49 -14.12
C PRO A 182 0.88 32.98 -14.54
N LEU A 183 0.69 33.88 -13.58
CA LEU A 183 0.67 35.32 -13.78
C LEU A 183 1.98 35.95 -13.27
N PRO A 184 2.57 36.94 -13.96
CA PRO A 184 3.87 37.51 -13.60
C PRO A 184 3.76 38.55 -12.47
N LEU A 185 3.10 38.20 -11.37
CA LEU A 185 2.89 39.06 -10.20
C LEU A 185 3.18 38.29 -8.91
N ILE A 186 3.87 38.94 -7.96
CA ILE A 186 4.03 38.45 -6.58
C ILE A 186 3.65 39.57 -5.60
N PRO A 187 2.46 39.54 -4.97
CA PRO A 187 2.16 40.42 -3.85
C PRO A 187 2.96 40.01 -2.61
N VAL A 188 3.43 41.02 -1.86
CA VAL A 188 4.12 40.82 -0.58
C VAL A 188 3.30 41.44 0.54
N MET A 189 2.99 40.64 1.54
CA MET A 189 2.22 41.02 2.72
C MET A 189 3.16 41.28 3.90
N ASP A 190 2.96 42.41 4.61
CA ASP A 190 3.49 42.61 5.97
C ASP A 190 2.46 42.06 6.96
N SER A 191 2.80 40.99 7.67
CA SER A 191 1.89 40.29 8.58
C SER A 191 1.48 41.15 9.78
N HIS A 192 2.32 42.08 10.24
CA HIS A 192 1.94 42.94 11.36
C HIS A 192 0.95 44.02 10.93
N LYS A 193 1.12 44.55 9.71
CA LYS A 193 0.20 45.57 9.15
C LYS A 193 -1.08 44.98 8.61
N GLN A 194 -1.08 43.69 8.26
CA GLN A 194 -2.21 43.03 7.58
C GLN A 194 -2.52 43.70 6.23
N GLU A 195 -1.47 44.05 5.49
CA GLU A 195 -1.53 44.83 4.25
C GLU A 195 -0.59 44.26 3.18
N ILE A 196 -1.02 44.29 1.91
CA ILE A 196 -0.12 44.12 0.78
C ILE A 196 0.67 45.43 0.61
N ILE A 197 1.96 45.38 0.96
CA ILE A 197 2.83 46.56 0.96
C ILE A 197 3.44 46.84 -0.41
N ARG A 198 3.50 45.82 -1.29
CA ARG A 198 3.94 45.94 -2.68
C ARG A 198 3.47 44.75 -3.51
N VAL A 199 3.48 44.92 -4.83
CA VAL A 199 3.28 43.84 -5.79
C VAL A 199 4.42 43.87 -6.80
N GLU A 200 5.21 42.82 -6.83
CA GLU A 200 6.38 42.69 -7.68
C GLU A 200 5.94 42.20 -9.07
N ARG A 201 6.34 42.92 -10.13
CA ARG A 201 6.09 42.53 -11.53
C ARG A 201 7.29 41.72 -12.02
N LEU A 202 7.05 40.50 -12.43
CA LEU A 202 8.08 39.51 -12.73
C LEU A 202 8.58 39.62 -14.18
N ALA A 203 9.84 39.28 -14.38
CA ALA A 203 10.37 39.05 -15.72
C ALA A 203 9.81 37.74 -16.30
N THR A 204 9.35 37.79 -17.54
CA THR A 204 8.81 36.64 -18.31
C THR A 204 9.72 36.27 -19.48
N GLY A 205 10.81 37.03 -19.64
CA GLY A 205 11.81 36.83 -20.68
C GLY A 205 12.56 35.50 -20.58
N GLY A 206 13.24 35.17 -21.66
CA GLY A 206 13.98 33.91 -21.83
C GLY A 206 15.50 34.06 -21.76
N LYS A 207 16.18 33.06 -22.30
CA LYS A 207 17.64 33.03 -22.46
C LYS A 207 18.18 34.29 -23.14
N GLY A 208 19.19 34.89 -22.51
CA GLY A 208 19.88 36.08 -23.01
C GLY A 208 19.18 37.42 -22.73
N GLU A 209 18.01 37.41 -22.06
CA GLU A 209 17.31 38.63 -21.67
C GLU A 209 17.66 39.06 -20.24
N ALA A 210 17.37 40.33 -19.91
CA ALA A 210 17.66 40.89 -18.60
C ALA A 210 16.86 40.18 -17.50
N LEU A 211 17.49 39.98 -16.34
CA LEU A 211 16.87 39.25 -15.22
C LEU A 211 15.62 39.95 -14.65
N ASP A 212 15.52 41.27 -14.80
CA ASP A 212 14.42 42.13 -14.38
C ASP A 212 13.62 42.70 -15.57
N GLY A 213 13.87 42.20 -16.78
CA GLY A 213 13.23 42.63 -18.01
C GLY A 213 11.74 42.26 -18.05
N LYS A 214 10.86 43.27 -18.10
CA LYS A 214 9.41 43.09 -18.19
C LYS A 214 8.97 43.10 -19.65
N THR A 215 9.06 41.95 -20.31
CA THR A 215 8.81 41.78 -21.75
C THR A 215 7.38 41.33 -22.09
N HIS A 216 6.61 40.87 -21.10
CA HIS A 216 5.24 40.43 -21.33
C HIS A 216 4.34 41.53 -21.91
N VAL A 217 3.41 41.10 -22.76
CA VAL A 217 2.28 41.91 -23.18
C VAL A 217 1.14 41.81 -22.15
N LYS A 218 0.16 42.71 -22.24
CA LYS A 218 -0.97 42.72 -21.30
C LYS A 218 -1.72 41.38 -21.27
N ARG A 219 -2.07 40.81 -22.43
CA ARG A 219 -2.76 39.51 -22.54
C ARG A 219 -1.79 38.34 -22.31
N VAL A 220 -1.31 38.22 -21.08
CA VAL A 220 -0.13 37.41 -20.70
C VAL A 220 -0.37 35.90 -20.68
N ILE A 221 -1.63 35.46 -20.74
CA ILE A 221 -2.02 34.04 -20.75
C ILE A 221 -2.68 33.59 -22.05
N ASP A 222 -2.80 34.45 -23.07
CA ASP A 222 -3.41 34.10 -24.36
C ASP A 222 -2.70 32.93 -25.05
N HIS A 223 -1.40 32.76 -24.80
CA HIS A 223 -0.58 31.69 -25.35
C HIS A 223 -0.50 30.45 -24.46
N CYS A 224 -1.00 30.50 -23.23
CA CYS A 224 -1.03 29.38 -22.31
C CYS A 224 -1.98 28.27 -22.81
N LYS A 225 -1.76 27.04 -22.35
CA LYS A 225 -2.64 25.90 -22.68
C LYS A 225 -3.06 25.13 -21.43
N PRO A 226 -4.33 24.72 -21.33
CA PRO A 226 -4.79 23.87 -20.24
C PRO A 226 -4.05 22.53 -20.27
N SER A 227 -3.69 22.03 -19.08
CA SER A 227 -2.97 20.77 -18.90
C SER A 227 -3.58 19.99 -17.75
N GLU A 228 -4.64 19.25 -18.04
CA GLU A 228 -5.47 18.60 -17.01
C GLU A 228 -4.93 17.21 -16.62
N TYR A 229 -4.97 16.90 -15.33
CA TYR A 229 -4.60 15.58 -14.77
C TYR A 229 -5.81 14.81 -14.25
N VAL A 230 -6.92 15.50 -13.95
CA VAL A 230 -8.10 14.90 -13.35
C VAL A 230 -8.80 13.99 -14.38
N PRO A 231 -9.14 12.72 -14.03
CA PRO A 231 -9.62 11.72 -15.00
C PRO A 231 -10.76 12.16 -15.93
N GLU A 232 -11.73 12.93 -15.43
CA GLU A 232 -12.88 13.42 -16.18
C GLU A 232 -12.56 14.54 -17.18
N LEU A 233 -11.40 15.20 -17.04
CA LEU A 233 -10.96 16.27 -17.93
C LEU A 233 -9.97 15.79 -19.01
N LEU A 234 -9.56 14.51 -18.97
CA LEU A 234 -8.64 13.94 -19.95
C LEU A 234 -9.34 13.79 -21.32
N PRO A 235 -8.76 14.33 -22.43
CA PRO A 235 -9.41 14.31 -23.75
C PRO A 235 -9.79 12.92 -24.27
N ASN A 236 -9.04 11.88 -23.87
CA ASN A 236 -9.26 10.49 -24.28
C ASN A 236 -9.69 9.59 -23.10
N GLY A 237 -9.98 10.17 -21.93
CA GLY A 237 -10.25 9.44 -20.68
C GLY A 237 -9.09 8.56 -20.21
N THR A 238 -9.37 7.69 -19.23
CA THR A 238 -8.39 6.75 -18.66
C THR A 238 -8.26 5.46 -19.47
N ARG A 239 -7.08 4.83 -19.44
CA ARG A 239 -6.81 3.53 -20.08
C ARG A 239 -7.80 2.46 -19.57
N LYS A 240 -8.35 1.65 -20.48
CA LYS A 240 -9.32 0.58 -20.15
C LYS A 240 -8.73 -0.84 -20.14
N THR A 241 -7.41 -0.96 -20.32
CA THR A 241 -6.72 -2.26 -20.47
C THR A 241 -6.05 -2.77 -19.20
N LEU A 242 -6.05 -1.99 -18.11
CA LEU A 242 -5.50 -2.41 -16.83
C LEU A 242 -6.42 -3.43 -16.16
N LYS A 243 -5.90 -4.63 -15.90
CA LYS A 243 -6.58 -5.67 -15.12
C LYS A 243 -6.32 -5.44 -13.63
N GLU A 244 -7.26 -5.87 -12.80
CA GLU A 244 -7.14 -5.76 -11.34
C GLU A 244 -5.92 -6.54 -10.80
N LEU A 245 -5.22 -5.94 -9.84
CA LEU A 245 -4.16 -6.58 -9.06
C LEU A 245 -4.49 -6.39 -7.57
N SER A 246 -5.04 -7.43 -6.94
CA SER A 246 -5.45 -7.39 -5.53
C SER A 246 -4.38 -8.03 -4.63
N VAL A 247 -4.04 -7.35 -3.53
CA VAL A 247 -3.15 -7.87 -2.48
C VAL A 247 -4.00 -8.29 -1.30
N VAL A 248 -4.02 -9.58 -0.97
CA VAL A 248 -4.88 -10.14 0.08
C VAL A 248 -4.07 -10.93 1.11
N GLN A 249 -4.46 -10.84 2.38
CA GLN A 249 -3.90 -11.65 3.47
C GLN A 249 -5.05 -12.42 4.16
N PRO A 250 -5.39 -13.62 3.69
CA PRO A 250 -6.55 -14.37 4.16
C PRO A 250 -6.58 -14.65 5.67
N ASP A 251 -5.39 -14.80 6.27
CA ASP A 251 -5.21 -15.09 7.70
C ASP A 251 -4.87 -13.84 8.53
N GLY A 252 -5.02 -12.64 7.95
CA GLY A 252 -4.64 -11.37 8.56
C GLY A 252 -3.14 -11.03 8.42
N PRO A 253 -2.71 -9.88 8.95
CA PRO A 253 -1.32 -9.46 8.93
C PRO A 253 -0.46 -10.25 9.93
N SER A 254 0.83 -10.33 9.67
CA SER A 254 1.84 -11.00 10.49
C SER A 254 2.47 -10.10 11.55
N PHE A 255 2.02 -8.85 11.66
CA PHE A 255 2.40 -7.92 12.73
C PHE A 255 1.34 -7.90 13.82
N SER A 256 1.76 -7.64 15.06
CA SER A 256 0.88 -7.39 16.21
C SER A 256 1.11 -6.00 16.77
N LEU A 257 0.10 -5.50 17.49
CA LEU A 257 0.08 -4.15 18.05
C LEU A 257 -0.36 -4.17 19.50
N SER A 258 0.33 -3.36 20.32
CA SER A 258 -0.12 -2.97 21.66
C SER A 258 -0.01 -1.45 21.79
N GLY A 259 -1.11 -0.75 21.48
CA GLY A 259 -1.07 0.70 21.29
C GLY A 259 -0.19 1.03 20.09
N ASN A 260 0.86 1.82 20.32
CA ASN A 260 1.84 2.19 19.31
C ASN A 260 3.07 1.27 19.24
N LEU A 261 3.14 0.23 20.09
CA LEU A 261 4.16 -0.81 19.99
C LEU A 261 3.83 -1.75 18.84
N VAL A 262 4.78 -1.92 17.93
CA VAL A 262 4.72 -2.80 16.76
C VAL A 262 5.68 -3.97 16.97
N GLU A 263 5.20 -5.18 16.72
CA GLU A 263 6.02 -6.40 16.70
C GLU A 263 5.79 -7.15 15.38
N TRP A 264 6.87 -7.51 14.69
CA TRP A 264 6.79 -8.19 13.39
C TRP A 264 8.09 -8.89 13.04
N GLN A 265 8.06 -10.20 12.80
CA GLN A 265 9.20 -10.97 12.25
C GLN A 265 10.55 -10.71 12.97
N GLY A 266 10.53 -10.66 14.31
CA GLY A 266 11.70 -10.37 15.13
C GLY A 266 11.90 -8.89 15.47
N TRP A 267 11.28 -7.97 14.73
CA TRP A 267 11.29 -6.54 15.03
C TRP A 267 10.37 -6.20 16.20
N ARG A 268 10.81 -5.24 17.01
CA ARG A 268 10.02 -4.54 18.03
C ARG A 268 10.39 -3.06 18.03
N PHE A 269 9.42 -2.17 17.90
CA PHE A 269 9.62 -0.71 17.93
C PHE A 269 8.31 0.02 18.21
N ARG A 270 8.37 1.33 18.48
CA ARG A 270 7.18 2.18 18.69
C ARG A 270 7.06 3.24 17.60
N VAL A 271 5.84 3.46 17.11
CA VAL A 271 5.51 4.52 16.15
C VAL A 271 5.03 5.76 16.91
N GLY A 272 5.78 6.84 16.82
CA GLY A 272 5.40 8.17 17.32
C GLY A 272 4.93 9.08 16.18
N PHE A 273 4.38 10.24 16.56
CA PHE A 273 4.00 11.30 15.63
C PHE A 273 4.12 12.67 16.30
N ASN A 274 4.61 13.68 15.58
CA ASN A 274 4.58 15.07 16.04
C ASN A 274 4.31 16.05 14.88
N ALA A 275 3.94 17.28 15.25
CA ALA A 275 3.55 18.33 14.31
C ALA A 275 4.65 18.74 13.32
N ARG A 276 5.93 18.53 13.65
CA ARG A 276 7.06 18.90 12.78
C ARG A 276 7.51 17.75 11.89
N GLU A 277 7.92 16.63 12.48
CA GLU A 277 8.58 15.50 11.81
C GLU A 277 7.60 14.53 11.13
N GLY A 278 6.31 14.58 11.47
CA GLY A 278 5.38 13.53 11.08
C GLY A 278 5.67 12.25 11.85
N ALA A 279 5.75 11.10 11.17
CA ALA A 279 6.01 9.82 11.82
C ALA A 279 7.45 9.71 12.35
N THR A 280 7.62 9.17 13.54
CA THR A 280 8.92 8.89 14.17
C THR A 280 8.97 7.45 14.68
N ILE A 281 10.15 6.81 14.66
CA ILE A 281 10.31 5.42 15.11
C ILE A 281 11.25 5.37 16.30
N HIS A 282 10.85 4.65 17.35
CA HIS A 282 11.54 4.61 18.64
C HIS A 282 11.81 3.19 19.12
N ASP A 283 12.83 3.04 19.96
CA ASP A 283 13.12 1.81 20.71
C ASP A 283 13.24 0.55 19.81
N VAL A 284 14.00 0.67 18.72
CA VAL A 284 14.09 -0.33 17.66
C VAL A 284 14.99 -1.50 18.05
N HIS A 285 14.41 -2.68 18.08
CA HIS A 285 15.06 -3.94 18.40
C HIS A 285 14.80 -4.99 17.32
N PHE A 286 15.76 -5.91 17.14
CA PHE A 286 15.57 -7.12 16.35
C PHE A 286 16.03 -8.35 17.16
N ASN A 287 15.14 -9.33 17.32
CA ASN A 287 15.36 -10.53 18.13
C ASN A 287 15.90 -10.20 19.54
N GLY A 288 15.31 -9.17 20.17
CA GLY A 288 15.65 -8.73 21.53
C GLY A 288 16.95 -7.92 21.64
N ARG A 289 17.61 -7.60 20.52
CA ARG A 289 18.86 -6.82 20.50
C ARG A 289 18.62 -5.41 19.99
N SER A 290 19.19 -4.43 20.68
CA SER A 290 18.99 -3.01 20.38
C SER A 290 19.71 -2.58 19.11
N ILE A 291 19.07 -1.69 18.33
CA ILE A 291 19.60 -1.18 17.06
C ILE A 291 19.55 0.35 17.05
N LEU A 292 18.37 0.95 17.18
CA LEU A 292 18.19 2.41 17.17
C LEU A 292 17.38 2.84 18.39
N TYR A 293 17.79 3.92 19.04
CA TYR A 293 16.96 4.61 20.02
C TYR A 293 15.84 5.39 19.33
N ARG A 294 16.17 6.14 18.26
CA ARG A 294 15.23 6.99 17.52
C ARG A 294 15.62 7.15 16.05
N LEU A 295 14.62 7.18 15.16
CA LEU A 295 14.77 7.43 13.72
C LEU A 295 13.67 8.38 13.23
N SER A 296 14.04 9.45 12.51
CA SER A 296 13.09 10.41 11.95
C SER A 296 13.58 11.16 10.71
N MET A 297 12.65 11.76 9.97
CA MET A 297 12.97 12.87 9.06
C MET A 297 13.16 14.14 9.88
N SER A 298 14.32 14.77 9.77
CA SER A 298 14.71 15.92 10.59
C SER A 298 14.36 17.25 9.93
N GLU A 299 14.66 17.37 8.64
CA GLU A 299 14.41 18.59 7.87
C GLU A 299 14.38 18.29 6.36
N MET A 300 13.78 19.21 5.60
CA MET A 300 13.87 19.28 4.14
C MET A 300 13.97 20.74 3.72
N THR A 301 14.86 21.07 2.78
CA THR A 301 14.88 22.38 2.12
C THR A 301 14.75 22.28 0.61
N VAL A 302 14.02 23.22 0.01
CA VAL A 302 13.74 23.26 -1.44
C VAL A 302 14.23 24.57 -2.08
N PRO A 303 15.55 24.74 -2.29
CA PRO A 303 16.12 25.93 -2.92
C PRO A 303 15.88 25.97 -4.44
N TYR A 304 15.30 27.06 -4.94
CA TYR A 304 15.13 27.33 -6.37
C TYR A 304 16.32 28.11 -6.94
N ALA A 305 16.66 27.81 -8.19
CA ALA A 305 17.86 28.29 -8.87
C ALA A 305 17.58 29.34 -9.98
N ASP A 306 16.38 29.91 -10.02
CA ASP A 306 16.08 31.03 -10.93
C ASP A 306 16.66 32.33 -10.36
N PRO A 307 17.62 32.98 -11.04
CA PRO A 307 18.29 34.16 -10.52
C PRO A 307 17.45 35.45 -10.65
N ARG A 308 16.31 35.40 -11.36
CA ARG A 308 15.48 36.60 -11.58
C ARG A 308 14.79 37.01 -10.29
N PRO A 309 14.80 38.29 -9.89
CA PRO A 309 14.11 38.73 -8.70
C PRO A 309 12.58 38.55 -8.85
N PRO A 310 11.88 38.07 -7.80
CA PRO A 310 12.37 37.73 -6.46
C PRO A 310 12.67 36.25 -6.23
N PHE A 311 12.73 35.42 -7.27
CA PHE A 311 12.82 33.97 -7.16
C PHE A 311 14.01 33.44 -6.34
N PRO A 312 15.15 34.14 -6.16
CA PRO A 312 16.17 33.74 -5.19
C PRO A 312 15.67 33.57 -3.75
N ARG A 313 14.51 34.15 -3.40
CA ARG A 313 13.86 33.93 -2.10
C ARG A 313 13.11 32.59 -2.00
N LYS A 314 12.79 31.92 -3.11
CA LYS A 314 12.07 30.63 -3.09
C LYS A 314 12.99 29.54 -2.54
N GLN A 315 12.95 29.39 -1.23
CA GLN A 315 13.61 28.34 -0.47
C GLN A 315 12.77 28.06 0.78
N ALA A 316 11.96 27.01 0.70
CA ALA A 316 11.19 26.51 1.84
C ALA A 316 12.07 25.63 2.73
N PHE A 317 11.75 25.60 4.03
CA PHE A 317 12.16 24.55 4.95
C PHE A 317 10.90 23.84 5.41
N ASP A 318 10.53 22.76 4.76
CA ASP A 318 9.16 22.27 4.85
C ASP A 318 8.79 21.68 6.22
N PHE A 319 9.76 21.11 6.92
CA PHE A 319 9.55 20.68 8.30
C PHE A 319 9.65 21.86 9.25
N GLY A 320 10.65 22.73 9.08
CA GLY A 320 10.89 23.86 9.98
C GLY A 320 9.91 25.03 9.87
N ASP A 321 9.50 25.39 8.66
CA ASP A 321 8.64 26.54 8.37
C ASP A 321 7.18 26.21 8.65
N GLY A 322 6.67 25.08 8.13
CA GLY A 322 5.23 24.72 8.19
C GLY A 322 4.87 23.64 9.20
N GLY A 323 5.86 22.88 9.69
CA GLY A 323 5.62 21.65 10.44
C GLY A 323 5.02 20.58 9.54
N ALA A 324 5.87 19.81 8.85
CA ALA A 324 5.44 18.82 7.86
C ALA A 324 4.39 17.83 8.40
N GLY A 325 4.44 17.48 9.69
CA GLY A 325 3.42 16.66 10.35
C GLY A 325 2.01 17.29 10.35
N ASN A 326 1.90 18.61 10.45
CA ASN A 326 0.61 19.32 10.31
C ASN A 326 0.05 19.25 8.89
N CYS A 327 0.91 19.00 7.91
CA CYS A 327 0.58 18.87 6.49
C CYS A 327 0.32 17.41 6.06
N ALA A 328 0.28 16.47 7.02
CA ALA A 328 0.05 15.06 6.73
C ALA A 328 -1.37 14.83 6.18
N ASN A 329 -1.48 14.04 5.11
CA ASN A 329 -2.76 13.67 4.51
C ASN A 329 -3.50 12.63 5.36
N ASN A 330 -4.83 12.64 5.27
CA ASN A 330 -5.65 11.54 5.75
C ASN A 330 -5.63 10.41 4.71
N LEU A 331 -4.88 9.35 4.98
CA LEU A 331 -4.66 8.28 4.01
C LEU A 331 -5.91 7.39 3.86
N SER A 332 -6.25 7.08 2.61
CA SER A 332 -7.43 6.33 2.22
C SER A 332 -7.10 4.88 1.85
N LEU A 333 -7.92 3.95 2.36
CA LEU A 333 -7.77 2.52 2.15
C LEU A 333 -7.91 2.16 0.66
N GLY A 334 -6.92 1.44 0.11
CA GLY A 334 -6.94 0.97 -1.28
C GLY A 334 -6.50 2.00 -2.32
N CYS A 335 -6.21 3.25 -1.90
CA CYS A 335 -5.63 4.29 -2.75
C CYS A 335 -4.16 4.52 -2.38
N ASP A 336 -3.89 5.03 -1.17
CA ASP A 336 -2.55 5.42 -0.74
C ASP A 336 -1.73 4.24 -0.21
N CYS A 337 -2.40 3.29 0.44
CA CYS A 337 -1.82 2.05 0.97
C CYS A 337 -2.68 0.85 0.54
N LEU A 338 -2.06 -0.15 -0.10
CA LEU A 338 -2.74 -1.30 -0.72
C LEU A 338 -2.48 -2.59 0.06
N GLY A 339 -3.55 -3.35 0.36
CA GLY A 339 -3.48 -4.61 1.09
C GLY A 339 -4.26 -4.58 2.40
N VAL A 340 -3.71 -5.18 3.46
CA VAL A 340 -4.31 -5.16 4.80
C VAL A 340 -3.59 -4.12 5.65
N ILE A 341 -4.29 -3.02 5.95
CA ILE A 341 -3.68 -1.80 6.48
C ILE A 341 -4.14 -1.53 7.93
N LYS A 342 -3.19 -1.19 8.81
CA LYS A 342 -3.46 -0.49 10.06
C LYS A 342 -3.13 0.99 9.88
N TYR A 343 -3.99 1.86 10.38
CA TYR A 343 -3.72 3.30 10.43
C TYR A 343 -3.42 3.78 11.85
N PHE A 344 -2.54 4.77 11.99
CA PHE A 344 -2.38 5.57 13.21
C PHE A 344 -2.93 6.97 12.96
N ASP A 345 -3.70 7.46 13.94
CA ASP A 345 -4.21 8.82 13.96
C ASP A 345 -3.21 9.73 14.68
N ALA A 346 -3.26 11.02 14.39
CA ALA A 346 -2.59 12.05 15.16
C ALA A 346 -3.62 12.96 15.83
N VAL A 347 -3.14 13.73 16.81
CA VAL A 347 -3.89 14.83 17.41
C VAL A 347 -3.11 16.12 17.17
N THR A 348 -3.70 17.02 16.40
CA THR A 348 -3.20 18.37 16.15
C THR A 348 -4.03 19.37 16.94
N ILE A 349 -3.82 20.67 16.72
CA ILE A 349 -4.61 21.72 17.36
C ILE A 349 -5.35 22.57 16.34
N GLY A 350 -6.52 23.09 16.72
CA GLY A 350 -7.20 24.16 16.02
C GLY A 350 -6.65 25.55 16.38
N PRO A 351 -7.17 26.61 15.73
CA PRO A 351 -6.74 27.99 15.96
C PRO A 351 -6.93 28.47 17.41
N ASP A 352 -7.91 27.91 18.12
CA ASP A 352 -8.22 28.19 19.52
C ASP A 352 -7.46 27.30 20.52
N GLY A 353 -6.50 26.52 20.03
CA GLY A 353 -5.67 25.58 20.79
C GLY A 353 -6.37 24.28 21.17
N ARG A 354 -7.62 24.06 20.76
CA ARG A 354 -8.32 22.79 21.06
C ARG A 354 -7.76 21.65 20.24
N ALA A 355 -7.70 20.48 20.87
CA ALA A 355 -7.30 19.26 20.20
C ALA A 355 -8.22 18.94 19.01
N LYS A 356 -7.61 18.56 17.88
CA LYS A 356 -8.27 18.13 16.65
C LYS A 356 -7.66 16.81 16.20
N THR A 357 -8.49 15.78 16.02
CA THR A 357 -8.01 14.51 15.49
C THR A 357 -7.73 14.63 13.99
N ALA A 358 -6.55 14.15 13.57
CA ALA A 358 -6.17 13.94 12.18
C ALA A 358 -6.15 12.42 11.93
N PRO A 359 -7.22 11.86 11.32
CA PRO A 359 -7.34 10.41 11.16
C PRO A 359 -6.41 9.90 10.07
N ASN A 360 -5.89 8.69 10.25
CA ASN A 360 -5.15 7.94 9.24
C ASN A 360 -3.89 8.61 8.67
N VAL A 361 -3.15 9.36 9.49
CA VAL A 361 -1.95 10.09 9.03
C VAL A 361 -0.74 9.19 8.79
N VAL A 362 -0.71 8.01 9.41
CA VAL A 362 0.33 7.00 9.16
C VAL A 362 -0.34 5.67 8.82
N CYS A 363 0.12 5.00 7.77
CA CYS A 363 -0.28 3.62 7.48
C CYS A 363 0.84 2.63 7.80
N LEU A 364 0.45 1.47 8.32
CA LEU A 364 1.29 0.33 8.63
C LEU A 364 0.73 -0.89 7.90
N HIS A 365 1.56 -1.52 7.08
CA HIS A 365 1.21 -2.75 6.42
C HIS A 365 2.46 -3.55 6.08
N GLU A 366 2.30 -4.79 5.65
CA GLU A 366 3.40 -5.55 5.08
C GLU A 366 3.17 -5.79 3.59
N GLN A 367 4.25 -5.89 2.83
CA GLN A 367 4.21 -6.18 1.40
C GLN A 367 5.28 -7.20 1.01
N ASP A 368 5.08 -7.79 -0.16
CA ASP A 368 6.09 -8.63 -0.77
C ASP A 368 7.14 -7.76 -1.48
N ASN A 369 8.42 -8.08 -1.25
CA ASN A 369 9.57 -7.41 -1.88
C ASN A 369 10.43 -8.43 -2.65
N GLY A 370 9.78 -9.37 -3.33
CA GLY A 370 10.45 -10.33 -4.21
C GLY A 370 11.21 -11.45 -3.49
N ILE A 371 12.44 -11.72 -3.92
CA ILE A 371 13.27 -12.82 -3.39
C ILE A 371 14.13 -12.27 -2.24
N GLY A 372 14.06 -12.91 -1.06
CA GLY A 372 14.94 -12.61 0.06
C GLY A 372 16.31 -13.26 -0.11
N TRP A 373 16.34 -14.58 -0.32
CA TRP A 373 17.55 -15.29 -0.71
C TRP A 373 17.22 -16.55 -1.51
N LYS A 374 18.16 -16.99 -2.35
CA LYS A 374 18.01 -18.19 -3.17
C LYS A 374 19.35 -18.86 -3.40
N HIS A 375 19.36 -20.20 -3.35
CA HIS A 375 20.49 -21.00 -3.80
C HIS A 375 19.99 -22.21 -4.61
N THR A 376 20.73 -22.58 -5.65
CA THR A 376 20.49 -23.81 -6.42
C THR A 376 21.74 -24.65 -6.43
N ASN A 377 21.65 -25.86 -5.87
CA ASN A 377 22.75 -26.81 -5.93
C ASN A 377 22.69 -27.54 -7.27
N TRP A 378 23.54 -27.12 -8.22
CA TRP A 378 23.57 -27.72 -9.56
C TRP A 378 23.88 -29.22 -9.57
N ARG A 379 24.55 -29.75 -8.53
CA ARG A 379 24.87 -31.18 -8.41
C ARG A 379 23.63 -32.03 -8.15
N THR A 380 22.61 -31.45 -7.51
CA THR A 380 21.36 -32.14 -7.17
C THR A 380 20.14 -31.59 -7.91
N GLY A 381 20.28 -30.45 -8.59
CA GLY A 381 19.17 -29.71 -9.20
C GLY A 381 18.24 -29.03 -8.19
N ARG A 382 18.49 -29.15 -6.87
CA ARG A 382 17.60 -28.60 -5.84
C ARG A 382 17.80 -27.09 -5.69
N ALA A 383 16.71 -26.35 -5.88
CA ALA A 383 16.62 -24.94 -5.51
C ALA A 383 15.99 -24.79 -4.13
N VAL A 384 16.52 -23.87 -3.33
CA VAL A 384 15.92 -23.37 -2.09
C VAL A 384 15.77 -21.87 -2.24
N VAL A 385 14.59 -21.35 -1.93
CA VAL A 385 14.24 -19.94 -2.10
C VAL A 385 13.35 -19.49 -0.96
N THR A 386 13.62 -18.28 -0.48
CA THR A 386 12.81 -17.57 0.52
C THR A 386 12.37 -16.26 -0.10
N ARG A 387 11.10 -15.89 0.07
CA ARG A 387 10.58 -14.59 -0.36
C ARG A 387 10.93 -13.52 0.66
N SER A 388 11.12 -12.29 0.20
CA SER A 388 11.32 -11.13 1.07
C SER A 388 9.97 -10.52 1.37
N ARG A 389 9.60 -10.42 2.64
CA ARG A 389 8.52 -9.55 3.10
C ARG A 389 9.13 -8.35 3.79
N GLU A 390 8.48 -7.20 3.65
CA GLU A 390 8.84 -5.99 4.37
C GLU A 390 7.62 -5.38 5.06
N LEU A 391 7.85 -4.82 6.24
CA LEU A 391 6.86 -4.02 6.97
C LEU A 391 7.11 -2.54 6.65
N VAL A 392 6.06 -1.84 6.22
CA VAL A 392 6.10 -0.45 5.77
C VAL A 392 5.32 0.42 6.74
N ILE A 393 5.96 1.48 7.23
CA ILE A 393 5.35 2.57 7.99
C ILE A 393 5.44 3.81 7.12
N GLN A 394 4.33 4.34 6.63
CA GLN A 394 4.31 5.42 5.64
C GLN A 394 3.41 6.58 6.09
N PHE A 395 3.86 7.81 5.82
CA PHE A 395 3.04 9.01 5.87
C PHE A 395 3.26 9.84 4.59
N ILE A 396 2.26 10.63 4.23
CA ILE A 396 2.29 11.51 3.04
C ILE A 396 2.00 12.93 3.51
N ILE A 397 2.76 13.90 3.01
CA ILE A 397 2.50 15.33 3.25
C ILE A 397 2.23 16.04 1.93
N THR A 398 1.31 17.00 1.95
CA THR A 398 1.06 17.93 0.83
C THR A 398 1.51 19.33 1.22
N LEU A 399 2.35 19.94 0.39
CA LEU A 399 2.91 21.27 0.60
C LEU A 399 2.73 22.09 -0.66
N ALA A 400 1.64 22.88 -0.68
CA ALA A 400 1.17 23.58 -1.86
C ALA A 400 1.08 22.63 -3.06
N ASN A 401 2.03 22.76 -4.00
CA ASN A 401 2.05 22.03 -5.26
C ASN A 401 2.72 20.62 -5.17
N TYR A 402 3.49 20.31 -4.12
CA TYR A 402 4.20 19.03 -4.00
C TYR A 402 3.54 18.06 -3.03
N GLU A 403 3.70 16.77 -3.32
CA GLU A 403 3.48 15.69 -2.37
C GLU A 403 4.78 14.91 -2.10
N TYR A 404 5.00 14.59 -0.83
CA TYR A 404 6.12 13.74 -0.41
C TYR A 404 5.62 12.53 0.36
N ILE A 405 6.04 11.35 -0.08
CA ILE A 405 5.79 10.08 0.60
C ILE A 405 7.06 9.72 1.35
N PHE A 406 6.96 9.59 2.68
CA PHE A 406 8.04 9.12 3.53
C PHE A 406 7.69 7.75 4.10
N ALA A 407 8.61 6.80 4.00
CA ALA A 407 8.41 5.45 4.51
C ALA A 407 9.63 4.89 5.26
N TYR A 408 9.36 4.26 6.40
CA TYR A 408 10.30 3.39 7.11
C TYR A 408 9.95 1.94 6.79
N LYS A 409 10.90 1.17 6.27
CA LYS A 409 10.69 -0.22 5.87
C LYS A 409 11.62 -1.15 6.64
N PHE A 410 11.09 -2.23 7.16
CA PHE A 410 11.82 -3.23 7.93
C PHE A 410 11.74 -4.58 7.21
N ASP A 411 12.87 -5.26 7.00
CA ASP A 411 12.90 -6.56 6.32
C ASP A 411 13.20 -7.73 7.27
N GLN A 412 12.98 -8.96 6.80
CA GLN A 412 13.23 -10.17 7.60
C GLN A 412 14.72 -10.50 7.79
N ALA A 413 15.62 -9.77 7.11
CA ALA A 413 17.08 -9.92 7.24
C ALA A 413 17.68 -8.92 8.24
N GLY A 414 16.85 -8.16 8.95
CA GLY A 414 17.27 -7.17 9.93
C GLY A 414 17.68 -5.82 9.34
N ALA A 415 17.37 -5.54 8.07
CA ALA A 415 17.65 -4.23 7.46
C ALA A 415 16.50 -3.24 7.63
N ILE A 416 16.85 -1.96 7.67
CA ILE A 416 15.95 -0.82 7.70
C ILE A 416 16.18 -0.01 6.42
N VAL A 417 15.10 0.41 5.74
CA VAL A 417 15.15 1.33 4.61
C VAL A 417 14.36 2.57 4.95
N VAL A 418 14.98 3.74 4.82
CA VAL A 418 14.28 5.03 4.83
C VAL A 418 14.07 5.43 3.37
N GLU A 419 12.82 5.54 2.95
CA GLU A 419 12.43 5.88 1.59
C GLU A 419 11.73 7.23 1.55
N THR A 420 12.11 8.04 0.57
CA THR A 420 11.40 9.26 0.19
C THR A 420 10.94 9.14 -1.26
N ARG A 421 9.70 9.52 -1.54
CA ARG A 421 9.22 9.74 -2.91
C ARG A 421 8.72 11.16 -3.06
N ALA A 422 9.23 11.87 -4.05
CA ALA A 422 8.68 13.17 -4.46
C ALA A 422 7.72 12.95 -5.62
N THR A 423 6.54 13.57 -5.57
CA THR A 423 5.52 13.60 -6.64
C THR A 423 4.77 14.93 -6.58
N GLY A 424 3.73 15.10 -7.39
CA GLY A 424 2.87 16.29 -7.38
C GLY A 424 3.11 17.19 -8.57
N ILE A 425 2.77 18.46 -8.47
CA ILE A 425 2.85 19.42 -9.58
C ILE A 425 4.13 20.24 -9.40
N VAL A 426 4.96 20.36 -10.43
CA VAL A 426 6.15 21.22 -10.37
C VAL A 426 5.75 22.70 -10.24
N SER A 427 6.42 23.46 -9.38
CA SER A 427 6.17 24.91 -9.27
C SER A 427 6.60 25.62 -10.55
N VAL A 428 5.69 26.40 -11.14
CA VAL A 428 5.92 27.09 -12.41
C VAL A 428 5.78 28.61 -12.29
N VAL A 429 6.43 29.32 -13.21
CA VAL A 429 6.28 30.76 -13.41
C VAL A 429 6.03 31.05 -14.89
N ASN A 430 5.57 32.27 -15.19
CA ASN A 430 5.25 32.65 -16.56
C ASN A 430 6.51 32.80 -17.44
N ILE A 431 6.39 32.40 -18.70
CA ILE A 431 7.40 32.62 -19.74
C ILE A 431 6.74 33.07 -21.06
N ASP A 432 7.36 34.04 -21.73
CA ASP A 432 6.86 34.59 -22.99
C ASP A 432 6.82 33.55 -24.14
N PRO A 433 5.94 33.73 -25.14
CA PRO A 433 5.78 32.78 -26.26
C PRO A 433 7.09 32.49 -27.00
N GLY A 434 7.39 31.19 -27.21
CA GLY A 434 8.53 30.73 -28.01
C GLY A 434 9.90 30.92 -27.34
N LYS A 435 9.95 31.41 -26.10
CA LYS A 435 11.19 31.53 -25.33
C LYS A 435 11.60 30.20 -24.68
N THR A 436 12.87 30.12 -24.32
CA THR A 436 13.48 29.05 -23.53
C THR A 436 14.26 29.65 -22.36
N SER A 437 14.69 28.83 -21.40
CA SER A 437 15.38 29.29 -20.18
C SER A 437 16.69 28.54 -19.93
N ASP A 438 17.64 29.20 -19.24
CA ASP A 438 18.87 28.58 -18.73
C ASP A 438 18.71 28.09 -17.27
N TYR A 439 17.62 28.43 -16.60
CA TYR A 439 17.38 28.19 -15.16
C TYR A 439 16.05 27.46 -14.90
N GLY A 440 15.50 26.82 -15.92
CA GLY A 440 14.27 26.04 -15.86
C GLY A 440 13.93 25.45 -17.22
N ASN A 441 12.86 24.66 -17.27
CA ASN A 441 12.35 24.07 -18.50
C ASN A 441 10.90 24.52 -18.74
N VAL A 442 10.56 24.75 -20.01
CA VAL A 442 9.18 25.06 -20.42
C VAL A 442 8.41 23.75 -20.52
N VAL A 443 7.47 23.52 -19.60
CA VAL A 443 6.73 22.25 -19.49
C VAL A 443 5.36 22.31 -20.18
N SER A 444 4.84 23.52 -20.36
CA SER A 444 3.65 23.83 -21.16
C SER A 444 3.78 25.24 -21.72
N PRO A 445 3.13 25.61 -22.84
CA PRO A 445 3.12 26.99 -23.30
C PRO A 445 2.77 27.96 -22.17
N GLY A 446 3.64 28.94 -21.93
CA GLY A 446 3.48 29.94 -20.88
C GLY A 446 3.84 29.48 -19.45
N ALA A 447 4.11 28.19 -19.22
CA ALA A 447 4.51 27.66 -17.92
C ALA A 447 5.94 27.11 -17.95
N MET A 448 6.83 27.78 -17.23
CA MET A 448 8.22 27.34 -17.02
C MET A 448 8.41 26.83 -15.60
N ALA A 449 8.76 25.56 -15.47
CA ALA A 449 9.19 24.96 -14.22
C ALA A 449 10.65 25.33 -13.95
N GLN A 450 10.90 25.98 -12.81
CA GLN A 450 12.24 26.46 -12.43
C GLN A 450 13.11 25.29 -11.94
N ASN A 451 14.41 25.31 -12.22
CA ASN A 451 15.36 24.36 -11.63
C ASN A 451 15.40 24.55 -10.10
N HIS A 452 15.47 23.46 -9.35
CA HIS A 452 15.50 23.49 -7.89
C HIS A 452 16.10 22.19 -7.32
N GLN A 453 16.40 22.17 -6.02
CA GLN A 453 16.77 20.93 -5.33
C GLN A 453 15.73 20.57 -4.27
N HIS A 454 15.58 19.29 -3.94
CA HIS A 454 14.91 18.81 -2.73
C HIS A 454 15.96 18.11 -1.88
N ILE A 455 16.33 18.69 -0.74
CA ILE A 455 17.41 18.15 0.10
C ILE A 455 16.84 17.75 1.45
N PHE A 456 16.96 16.47 1.79
CA PHE A 456 16.39 15.82 2.96
C PHE A 456 17.48 15.51 3.97
N CYS A 457 17.13 15.52 5.26
CA CYS A 457 17.99 15.06 6.34
C CYS A 457 17.27 14.01 7.21
N VAL A 458 17.87 12.84 7.36
CA VAL A 458 17.43 11.77 8.26
C VAL A 458 18.28 11.81 9.53
N ARG A 459 17.63 11.88 10.70
CA ARG A 459 18.31 11.80 12.00
C ARG A 459 18.25 10.35 12.50
N ILE A 460 19.42 9.78 12.73
CA ILE A 460 19.61 8.41 13.22
C ILE A 460 20.28 8.50 14.59
N ASP A 461 19.55 8.10 15.62
CA ASP A 461 20.06 7.95 16.98
C ASP A 461 20.27 6.45 17.26
N PRO A 462 21.49 5.94 17.06
CA PRO A 462 21.79 4.52 17.23
C PRO A 462 21.82 4.07 18.70
N ALA A 463 21.51 2.80 18.88
CA ALA A 463 21.73 2.05 20.11
C ALA A 463 22.19 0.63 19.75
N ILE A 464 23.25 0.51 18.95
CA ILE A 464 23.74 -0.77 18.44
C ILE A 464 24.19 -1.63 19.62
N ASP A 465 23.38 -2.62 20.01
CA ASP A 465 23.64 -3.49 21.17
C ASP A 465 23.96 -2.72 22.48
N GLY A 466 23.47 -1.48 22.59
CA GLY A 466 23.77 -0.51 23.66
C GLY A 466 24.02 0.90 23.13
N HIS A 467 24.08 1.89 24.03
CA HIS A 467 24.16 3.32 23.67
C HIS A 467 25.58 3.86 23.49
N GLU A 468 26.59 3.12 23.95
CA GLU A 468 28.00 3.47 23.76
C GLU A 468 28.43 2.98 22.38
N ASN A 469 28.35 3.86 21.39
CA ASN A 469 28.61 3.53 20.00
C ASN A 469 29.75 4.40 19.45
N THR A 470 30.34 3.95 18.35
CA THR A 470 31.36 4.70 17.61
C THR A 470 31.01 4.68 16.14
N VAL A 471 31.08 5.84 15.48
CA VAL A 471 30.99 5.92 14.02
C VAL A 471 32.37 5.63 13.44
N VAL A 472 32.43 4.76 12.44
CA VAL A 472 33.65 4.36 11.72
C VAL A 472 33.42 4.56 10.23
N ILE A 473 34.37 5.24 9.59
CA ILE A 473 34.41 5.38 8.14
C ILE A 473 35.23 4.23 7.58
N GLU A 474 34.59 3.38 6.78
CA GLU A 474 35.21 2.23 6.13
C GLU A 474 35.34 2.49 4.62
N GLU A 475 36.55 2.33 4.10
CA GLU A 475 36.89 2.56 2.69
C GLU A 475 37.66 1.38 2.10
N SER A 476 37.43 1.09 0.83
CA SER A 476 38.12 0.05 0.07
C SER A 476 39.06 0.68 -0.95
N GLN A 477 40.37 0.58 -0.72
CA GLN A 477 41.38 1.24 -1.53
C GLN A 477 42.33 0.24 -2.20
N ARG A 478 42.85 0.59 -3.39
CA ARG A 478 43.77 -0.26 -4.15
C ARG A 478 45.11 -0.37 -3.44
N VAL A 479 45.70 -1.56 -3.38
CA VAL A 479 47.10 -1.73 -2.95
C VAL A 479 47.98 -1.77 -4.20
N PRO A 480 49.06 -0.97 -4.28
CA PRO A 480 50.00 -1.04 -5.40
C PRO A 480 50.56 -2.45 -5.61
N MET A 481 50.92 -2.78 -6.84
CA MET A 481 51.66 -4.01 -7.11
C MET A 481 52.98 -3.99 -6.36
N ASP A 482 53.25 -5.08 -5.65
CA ASP A 482 54.50 -5.29 -4.93
C ASP A 482 54.84 -6.78 -4.99
N LYS A 483 56.12 -7.11 -5.16
CA LYS A 483 56.58 -8.49 -5.37
C LYS A 483 56.27 -9.42 -4.19
N ASP A 484 56.22 -8.90 -2.97
CA ASP A 484 56.10 -9.69 -1.74
C ASP A 484 54.66 -9.62 -1.17
N ILE A 485 53.96 -8.49 -1.36
CA ILE A 485 52.65 -8.22 -0.75
C ILE A 485 51.50 -8.40 -1.75
N ASN A 486 51.65 -7.92 -3.00
CA ASN A 486 50.59 -7.91 -4.00
C ASN A 486 51.14 -8.19 -5.42
N PRO A 487 51.75 -9.37 -5.65
CA PRO A 487 52.54 -9.60 -6.86
C PRO A 487 51.70 -9.57 -8.14
N MET A 488 50.43 -9.90 -8.04
CA MET A 488 49.47 -9.92 -9.16
C MET A 488 48.54 -8.70 -9.17
N GLY A 489 48.72 -7.73 -8.27
CA GLY A 489 47.99 -6.45 -8.29
C GLY A 489 46.51 -6.51 -7.92
N ASN A 490 45.99 -7.64 -7.46
CA ASN A 490 44.57 -7.85 -7.21
C ASN A 490 44.13 -7.53 -5.76
N LEU A 491 45.08 -7.30 -4.84
CA LEU A 491 44.78 -6.94 -3.45
C LEU A 491 44.20 -5.52 -3.37
N TYR A 492 43.14 -5.37 -2.58
CA TYR A 492 42.68 -4.09 -2.06
C TYR A 492 42.71 -4.14 -0.52
N ALA A 493 42.93 -2.99 0.10
CA ALA A 493 42.94 -2.83 1.54
C ALA A 493 41.62 -2.20 2.01
N ILE A 494 41.16 -2.62 3.19
CA ILE A 494 40.04 -1.99 3.87
C ILE A 494 40.62 -1.11 4.97
N HIS A 495 40.34 0.18 4.90
CA HIS A 495 40.72 1.16 5.92
C HIS A 495 39.50 1.51 6.75
N SER A 496 39.60 1.35 8.07
CA SER A 496 38.50 1.63 9.01
C SER A 496 38.97 2.67 10.02
N ASN A 497 38.50 3.90 9.88
CA ASN A 497 38.92 5.02 10.69
C ASN A 497 37.76 5.46 11.62
N PRO A 498 37.92 5.38 12.96
CA PRO A 498 36.90 5.87 13.88
C PRO A 498 36.81 7.40 13.80
N VAL A 499 35.59 7.92 13.84
CA VAL A 499 35.31 9.34 14.04
C VAL A 499 35.41 9.61 15.53
N THR A 500 36.38 10.43 15.93
CA THR A 500 36.67 10.68 17.36
C THR A 500 36.09 11.99 17.87
N LYS A 501 35.89 12.96 16.97
CA LYS A 501 35.29 14.27 17.24
C LYS A 501 34.06 14.47 16.37
N SER A 502 33.10 15.26 16.86
CA SER A 502 31.95 15.67 16.07
C SER A 502 32.42 16.30 14.77
N SER A 503 31.91 15.80 13.64
CA SER A 503 32.45 16.08 12.32
C SER A 503 31.43 15.75 11.24
N TRP A 504 31.86 15.84 9.98
CA TRP A 504 31.08 15.45 8.82
C TRP A 504 31.93 14.62 7.86
N VAL A 505 31.27 13.91 6.96
CA VAL A 505 31.91 13.14 5.90
C VAL A 505 31.01 13.07 4.67
N ASP A 506 31.60 13.24 3.51
CA ASP A 506 30.89 13.18 2.23
C ASP A 506 30.94 11.77 1.63
N ALA A 507 29.98 11.44 0.77
CA ALA A 507 30.00 10.21 -0.02
C ALA A 507 31.26 10.15 -0.90
N SER A 508 31.85 8.96 -1.06
CA SER A 508 32.94 8.73 -2.02
C SER A 508 32.73 7.42 -2.76
N THR A 509 32.45 7.53 -4.05
CA THR A 509 32.25 6.40 -4.97
C THR A 509 33.58 5.76 -5.36
N ILE A 510 34.66 6.55 -5.36
CA ILE A 510 36.02 6.11 -5.68
C ILE A 510 36.56 5.18 -4.58
N ASP A 511 36.23 5.47 -3.33
CA ASP A 511 36.72 4.73 -2.16
C ASP A 511 35.70 3.71 -1.62
N ASN A 512 34.52 3.60 -2.24
CA ASN A 512 33.38 2.83 -1.73
C ASN A 512 33.12 3.13 -0.24
N ARG A 513 32.97 4.42 0.08
CA ARG A 513 32.88 4.86 1.47
C ARG A 513 31.60 4.38 2.13
N ILE A 514 31.76 3.74 3.28
CA ILE A 514 30.69 3.19 4.11
C ILE A 514 30.76 3.84 5.49
N VAL A 515 29.61 4.26 6.01
CA VAL A 515 29.47 4.67 7.41
C VAL A 515 29.02 3.46 8.23
N ARG A 516 29.82 3.06 9.20
CA ARG A 516 29.52 1.97 10.14
C ARG A 516 29.31 2.54 11.53
N ILE A 517 28.24 2.13 12.20
CA ILE A 517 27.99 2.44 13.60
C ILE A 517 28.25 1.16 14.37
N ILE A 518 29.30 1.15 15.17
CA ILE A 518 29.79 -0.03 15.88
C ILE A 518 29.51 0.08 17.38
N ASN A 519 29.39 -1.07 18.04
CA ASN A 519 29.54 -1.17 19.49
C ASN A 519 30.95 -1.70 19.81
N PRO A 520 31.85 -0.89 20.39
CA PRO A 520 33.22 -1.31 20.64
C PRO A 520 33.37 -2.36 21.74
N HIS A 521 32.32 -2.58 22.55
CA HIS A 521 32.32 -3.53 23.66
C HIS A 521 31.73 -4.90 23.30
N LYS A 522 31.25 -5.07 22.07
CA LYS A 522 30.59 -6.30 21.61
C LYS A 522 31.23 -6.80 20.33
N THR A 523 31.95 -7.92 20.45
CA THR A 523 32.62 -8.56 19.32
C THR A 523 31.76 -9.72 18.79
N ASN A 524 31.60 -9.78 17.48
CA ASN A 524 31.02 -10.92 16.80
C ASN A 524 31.96 -12.12 16.90
N PRO A 525 31.51 -13.29 17.41
CA PRO A 525 32.37 -14.44 17.63
C PRO A 525 32.83 -15.14 16.34
N ILE A 526 32.20 -14.85 15.19
CA ILE A 526 32.53 -15.48 13.90
C ILE A 526 33.57 -14.65 13.16
N SER A 527 33.32 -13.35 12.97
CA SER A 527 34.23 -12.48 12.21
C SER A 527 35.34 -11.87 13.06
N GLY A 528 35.21 -11.88 14.39
CA GLY A 528 36.13 -11.20 15.31
C GLY A 528 36.04 -9.67 15.24
N LYS A 529 35.09 -9.11 14.46
CA LYS A 529 34.83 -7.68 14.35
C LYS A 529 33.80 -7.22 15.37
N ASN A 530 33.78 -5.94 15.66
CA ASN A 530 32.72 -5.35 16.48
C ASN A 530 31.36 -5.44 15.76
N VAL A 531 30.31 -5.73 16.51
CA VAL A 531 28.94 -5.75 15.97
C VAL A 531 28.58 -4.35 15.47
N SER A 532 27.90 -4.27 14.32
CA SER A 532 27.63 -2.97 13.70
C SER A 532 26.39 -2.97 12.82
N TYR A 533 25.84 -1.78 12.60
CA TYR A 533 25.03 -1.48 11.43
C TYR A 533 25.79 -0.54 10.51
N LYS A 534 25.48 -0.58 9.23
CA LYS A 534 26.15 0.24 8.22
C LYS A 534 25.18 0.77 7.18
N PHE A 535 25.56 1.87 6.56
CA PHE A 535 24.92 2.37 5.35
C PHE A 535 25.97 2.99 4.43
N THR A 536 25.64 3.09 3.15
CA THR A 536 26.40 3.88 2.18
C THR A 536 25.69 5.23 2.07
N PRO A 537 26.38 6.36 2.31
CA PRO A 537 25.80 7.69 2.09
C PRO A 537 25.29 7.80 0.66
N ALA A 538 24.11 8.39 0.46
CA ALA A 538 23.56 8.52 -0.88
C ALA A 538 24.44 9.44 -1.74
N GLU A 539 24.75 9.00 -2.96
CA GLU A 539 25.65 9.70 -3.88
C GLU A 539 24.93 10.85 -4.63
N THR A 540 24.15 11.64 -3.90
CA THR A 540 23.40 12.76 -4.45
C THR A 540 24.22 14.04 -4.44
N GLN A 541 23.92 14.98 -5.33
CA GLN A 541 24.57 16.28 -5.33
C GLN A 541 24.17 17.07 -4.07
N LEU A 542 25.16 17.69 -3.41
CA LEU A 542 24.96 18.58 -2.27
C LEU A 542 24.38 19.93 -2.73
N LEU A 543 24.13 20.83 -1.78
CA LEU A 543 23.57 22.16 -2.07
C LEU A 543 24.40 22.91 -3.14
N LEU A 544 23.72 23.39 -4.18
CA LEU A 544 24.31 24.11 -5.32
C LEU A 544 24.41 25.62 -5.10
N ALA A 545 23.60 26.17 -4.19
CA ALA A 545 23.58 27.60 -3.92
C ALA A 545 24.98 28.09 -3.49
N ASP A 546 25.38 29.24 -4.02
CA ASP A 546 26.67 29.84 -3.70
C ASP A 546 26.84 29.97 -2.17
N PRO A 547 28.00 29.61 -1.57
CA PRO A 547 28.23 29.68 -0.13
C PRO A 547 27.97 31.06 0.49
N ASP A 548 28.11 32.15 -0.27
CA ASP A 548 27.83 33.50 0.21
C ASP A 548 26.34 33.89 0.14
N SER A 549 25.51 33.08 -0.52
CA SER A 549 24.07 33.32 -0.61
C SER A 549 23.35 33.09 0.72
N VAL A 550 22.23 33.80 0.91
CA VAL A 550 21.31 33.54 2.04
C VAL A 550 20.78 32.11 1.98
N GLN A 551 20.52 31.57 0.78
CA GLN A 551 20.06 30.19 0.65
C GLN A 551 21.05 29.19 1.26
N SER A 552 22.33 29.34 0.97
CA SER A 552 23.38 28.46 1.50
C SER A 552 23.59 28.63 2.99
N LYS A 553 23.62 29.87 3.48
CA LYS A 553 23.81 30.18 4.91
C LYS A 553 22.70 29.63 5.80
N ARG A 554 21.47 29.54 5.31
CA ARG A 554 20.31 29.00 6.05
C ARG A 554 20.28 27.46 6.12
N ALA A 555 20.98 26.77 5.22
CA ALA A 555 20.94 25.32 5.07
C ALA A 555 22.35 24.72 5.11
N LEU A 556 23.11 25.00 6.18
CA LEU A 556 24.47 24.47 6.33
C LEU A 556 24.45 22.94 6.38
N PHE A 557 23.41 22.33 6.98
CA PHE A 557 23.21 20.88 6.98
C PHE A 557 23.27 20.25 5.58
N ALA A 558 22.86 20.98 4.54
CA ALA A 558 22.80 20.50 3.16
C ALA A 558 24.17 20.50 2.45
N GLN A 559 25.24 20.93 3.13
CA GLN A 559 26.59 21.05 2.56
C GLN A 559 27.44 19.79 2.73
N HIS A 560 26.99 18.80 3.49
CA HIS A 560 27.68 17.52 3.65
C HIS A 560 26.71 16.34 3.68
N HIS A 561 27.14 15.16 3.20
CA HIS A 561 26.27 13.97 3.13
C HIS A 561 25.98 13.34 4.49
N VAL A 562 26.95 13.36 5.40
CA VAL A 562 26.79 12.77 6.73
C VAL A 562 27.39 13.66 7.79
N TRP A 563 26.66 13.89 8.87
CA TRP A 563 27.13 14.58 10.07
C TRP A 563 27.13 13.61 11.25
N VAL A 564 28.13 13.75 12.13
CA VAL A 564 28.26 12.96 13.36
C VAL A 564 28.37 13.92 14.52
N THR A 565 27.42 13.85 15.45
CA THR A 565 27.37 14.71 16.63
C THR A 565 27.30 13.87 17.90
N LYS A 566 27.65 14.47 19.03
CA LYS A 566 27.33 13.90 20.34
C LYS A 566 25.86 14.15 20.64
N TYR A 567 25.18 13.15 21.20
CA TYR A 567 23.78 13.29 21.61
C TYR A 567 23.60 14.39 22.66
N LYS A 568 22.53 15.18 22.51
CA LYS A 568 21.97 16.08 23.53
C LYS A 568 20.44 16.12 23.41
N ASP A 569 19.75 16.21 24.55
CA ASP A 569 18.30 16.37 24.57
C ASP A 569 17.87 17.64 23.81
N GLY A 570 16.79 17.55 23.03
CA GLY A 570 16.23 18.67 22.27
C GLY A 570 16.95 19.02 20.96
N GLU A 571 18.07 18.36 20.63
CA GLU A 571 18.76 18.50 19.33
C GLU A 571 18.18 17.52 18.30
N LEU A 572 17.06 17.92 17.68
CA LEU A 572 16.27 17.09 16.75
C LEU A 572 16.28 17.59 15.29
N TYR A 573 16.58 18.87 15.06
CA TYR A 573 16.33 19.54 13.78
C TYR A 573 17.62 20.00 13.11
N ALA A 574 17.93 19.47 11.93
CA ALA A 574 19.21 19.68 11.25
C ALA A 574 19.48 21.15 10.90
N ALA A 575 18.47 21.91 10.49
CA ALA A 575 18.57 23.35 10.22
C ALA A 575 18.25 24.23 11.45
N GLY A 576 18.14 23.63 12.63
CA GLY A 576 17.75 24.32 13.86
C GLY A 576 16.24 24.51 14.03
N ARG A 577 15.87 25.17 15.13
CA ARG A 577 14.45 25.27 15.55
C ARG A 577 13.62 26.27 14.72
N HIS A 578 14.23 27.36 14.24
CA HIS A 578 13.54 28.50 13.65
C HIS A 578 14.08 28.83 12.25
N THR A 579 13.52 28.20 11.22
CA THR A 579 13.96 28.35 9.83
C THR A 579 13.24 29.47 9.09
N LEU A 580 12.01 29.80 9.50
CA LEU A 580 11.19 30.78 8.80
C LEU A 580 11.87 32.15 8.84
N LEU A 581 12.03 32.80 7.69
CA LEU A 581 12.70 34.11 7.55
C LEU A 581 14.15 34.17 8.04
N SER A 582 14.77 33.03 8.37
CA SER A 582 16.15 33.01 8.84
C SER A 582 17.11 33.57 7.79
N GLN A 583 18.27 34.07 8.22
CA GLN A 583 19.37 34.44 7.33
C GLN A 583 20.56 33.49 7.44
N ASN A 584 20.63 32.73 8.54
CA ASN A 584 21.65 31.73 8.81
C ASN A 584 20.97 30.53 9.48
N GLU A 585 21.55 29.34 9.33
CA GLU A 585 21.30 28.20 10.21
C GLU A 585 21.80 28.57 11.61
N ILE A 586 20.96 28.34 12.63
CA ILE A 586 21.29 28.61 14.03
C ILE A 586 20.71 27.48 14.88
N ASP A 587 21.50 26.99 15.83
CA ASP A 587 21.19 25.86 16.71
C ASP A 587 20.92 24.56 15.91
N GLY A 588 21.55 24.43 14.74
CA GLY A 588 21.46 23.28 13.82
C GLY A 588 22.61 22.29 13.95
N VAL A 589 22.73 21.38 12.98
CA VAL A 589 23.76 20.33 12.98
C VAL A 589 25.16 20.90 12.77
N ALA A 590 25.28 22.02 12.04
CA ALA A 590 26.56 22.68 11.84
C ALA A 590 27.13 23.22 13.17
N ASP A 591 26.29 23.86 13.98
CA ASP A 591 26.66 24.32 15.32
C ASP A 591 26.99 23.14 16.24
N ALA A 592 26.23 22.04 16.12
CA ALA A 592 26.49 20.83 16.90
C ALA A 592 27.86 20.20 16.59
N VAL A 593 28.28 20.22 15.33
CA VAL A 593 29.63 19.79 14.93
C VAL A 593 30.70 20.78 15.37
N GLN A 594 30.43 22.09 15.30
CA GLN A 594 31.40 23.13 15.67
C GLN A 594 31.82 23.06 17.15
N ARG A 595 31.00 22.45 18.02
CA ARG A 595 31.37 22.18 19.42
C ARG A 595 32.60 21.28 19.56
N ASN A 596 32.94 20.52 18.53
CA ASN A 596 34.10 19.61 18.53
C ASN A 596 34.07 18.62 19.72
N ASP A 597 32.87 18.12 20.02
CA ASP A 597 32.58 17.18 21.10
C ASP A 597 33.28 15.84 20.82
N ASP A 598 33.68 15.10 21.86
CA ASP A 598 34.12 13.70 21.72
C ASP A 598 32.93 12.81 21.34
N VAL A 599 33.10 11.99 20.28
CA VAL A 599 32.05 11.10 19.72
C VAL A 599 32.52 9.64 19.57
N GLN A 600 33.70 9.30 20.07
CA GLN A 600 34.11 7.90 20.17
C GLN A 600 33.58 7.29 21.46
N ASP A 601 33.05 6.08 21.35
CA ASP A 601 32.60 5.24 22.47
C ASP A 601 31.62 5.95 23.42
N THR A 602 30.58 6.56 22.82
CA THR A 602 29.62 7.39 23.54
C THR A 602 28.27 7.40 22.82
N ASP A 603 27.32 8.17 23.34
CA ASP A 603 26.02 8.38 22.72
C ASP A 603 26.15 9.36 21.55
N VAL A 604 26.10 8.83 20.34
CA VAL A 604 26.30 9.55 19.08
C VAL A 604 24.99 9.72 18.33
N VAL A 605 24.90 10.74 17.48
CA VAL A 605 23.80 10.91 16.52
C VAL A 605 24.41 11.06 15.13
N VAL A 606 23.82 10.38 14.15
CA VAL A 606 24.21 10.44 12.75
C VAL A 606 23.10 11.12 11.95
N TRP A 607 23.46 12.11 11.15
CA TRP A 607 22.53 12.86 10.30
C TRP A 607 22.89 12.59 8.85
N ASN A 608 22.04 11.88 8.11
CA ASN A 608 22.29 11.53 6.72
C ASN A 608 21.48 12.44 5.78
N VAL A 609 22.18 13.12 4.89
CA VAL A 609 21.66 14.10 3.95
C VAL A 609 21.73 13.54 2.54
N PHE A 610 20.65 13.73 1.79
CA PHE A 610 20.56 13.36 0.40
C PHE A 610 19.54 14.22 -0.32
N GLY A 611 19.56 14.26 -1.65
CA GLY A 611 18.60 15.08 -2.37
C GLY A 611 18.46 14.81 -3.85
N LEU A 612 17.39 15.37 -4.40
CA LEU A 612 17.12 15.44 -5.83
C LEU A 612 17.58 16.81 -6.34
N THR A 613 18.56 16.85 -7.26
CA THR A 613 18.72 18.02 -8.13
C THR A 613 17.72 17.91 -9.27
N HIS A 614 16.62 18.65 -9.17
CA HIS A 614 15.51 18.56 -10.12
C HIS A 614 15.72 19.59 -11.24
N ASN A 615 16.05 19.07 -12.43
CA ASN A 615 15.96 19.80 -13.68
C ASN A 615 14.65 19.36 -14.36
N PRO A 616 13.53 20.12 -14.22
CA PRO A 616 12.22 19.64 -14.62
C PRO A 616 12.14 19.27 -16.10
N ARG A 617 11.36 18.25 -16.42
CA ARG A 617 11.12 17.77 -17.79
C ARG A 617 9.66 17.95 -18.18
N VAL A 618 9.37 17.85 -19.47
CA VAL A 618 7.98 17.92 -19.96
C VAL A 618 7.14 16.79 -19.37
N GLU A 619 7.74 15.61 -19.16
CA GLU A 619 7.08 14.45 -18.55
C GLU A 619 6.71 14.64 -17.08
N ASP A 620 7.25 15.66 -16.41
CA ASP A 620 6.88 16.00 -15.02
C ASP A 620 5.57 16.82 -14.96
N TRP A 621 4.93 17.06 -16.11
CA TRP A 621 3.75 17.91 -16.26
C TRP A 621 2.59 17.18 -16.94
N PRO A 622 1.32 17.39 -16.51
CA PRO A 622 0.86 18.31 -15.45
C PRO A 622 1.07 17.82 -14.02
N VAL A 623 1.38 16.54 -13.83
CA VAL A 623 1.70 15.94 -12.53
C VAL A 623 2.89 15.00 -12.70
N MET A 624 3.87 15.15 -11.84
CA MET A 624 5.16 14.47 -11.86
C MET A 624 5.01 12.99 -11.51
N PRO A 625 5.56 12.06 -12.31
CA PRO A 625 5.80 10.68 -11.88
C PRO A 625 6.77 10.64 -10.70
N VAL A 626 6.60 9.68 -9.80
CA VAL A 626 7.38 9.64 -8.56
C VAL A 626 8.88 9.49 -8.81
N GLU A 627 9.70 10.29 -8.10
CA GLU A 627 11.15 10.10 -7.98
C GLU A 627 11.47 9.52 -6.59
N ILE A 628 12.24 8.41 -6.53
CA ILE A 628 12.42 7.61 -5.30
C ILE A 628 13.88 7.63 -4.84
N PHE A 629 14.08 7.93 -3.56
CA PHE A 629 15.37 7.85 -2.87
C PHE A 629 15.29 6.92 -1.68
N GLN A 630 16.34 6.14 -1.46
CA GLN A 630 16.41 5.16 -0.38
C GLN A 630 17.75 5.21 0.34
N LEU A 631 17.70 5.23 1.68
CA LEU A 631 18.83 4.98 2.55
C LEU A 631 18.69 3.57 3.14
N HIS A 632 19.66 2.69 2.87
CA HIS A 632 19.64 1.32 3.40
C HIS A 632 20.59 1.17 4.59
N ILE A 633 20.03 0.94 5.77
CA ILE A 633 20.74 0.71 7.02
C ILE A 633 20.71 -0.80 7.30
N LYS A 634 21.85 -1.46 7.19
CA LYS A 634 21.97 -2.94 7.19
C LYS A 634 22.84 -3.45 8.33
N PRO A 635 22.54 -4.62 8.91
CA PRO A 635 23.45 -5.26 9.87
C PRO A 635 24.77 -5.62 9.17
N SER A 636 25.88 -5.39 9.84
CA SER A 636 27.22 -5.84 9.41
C SER A 636 27.93 -6.44 10.62
N ASP A 637 28.19 -7.74 10.58
CA ASP A 637 28.73 -8.47 11.73
C ASP A 637 27.84 -8.39 12.99
N PHE A 638 26.59 -7.93 12.86
CA PHE A 638 25.68 -7.87 14.01
C PHE A 638 25.24 -9.29 14.43
N PHE A 639 24.84 -10.11 13.45
CA PHE A 639 24.46 -11.52 13.65
C PHE A 639 25.61 -12.47 13.31
N THR A 640 25.51 -13.72 13.77
CA THR A 640 26.51 -14.78 13.50
C THR A 640 26.25 -15.56 12.21
N ALA A 641 25.08 -15.37 11.60
CA ALA A 641 24.67 -15.93 10.33
C ALA A 641 23.61 -15.02 9.68
N ASN A 642 23.16 -15.36 8.47
CA ASN A 642 22.00 -14.69 7.87
C ASN A 642 20.77 -14.89 8.79
N PRO A 643 20.19 -13.80 9.34
CA PRO A 643 19.06 -13.91 10.27
C PRO A 643 17.76 -14.34 9.58
N ALA A 644 17.68 -14.33 8.25
CA ALA A 644 16.49 -14.74 7.48
C ALA A 644 16.50 -16.23 7.06
N LEU A 645 17.37 -17.07 7.65
CA LEU A 645 17.44 -18.50 7.31
C LEU A 645 16.26 -19.32 7.84
N ASP A 646 15.58 -18.85 8.88
CA ASP A 646 14.39 -19.46 9.49
C ASP A 646 13.08 -19.07 8.78
N VAL A 647 13.13 -18.08 7.88
CA VAL A 647 11.97 -17.65 7.10
C VAL A 647 11.53 -18.78 6.16
N PRO A 648 10.24 -19.20 6.20
CA PRO A 648 9.75 -20.33 5.41
C PRO A 648 9.98 -20.21 3.90
N SER A 649 10.36 -21.33 3.28
CA SER A 649 10.54 -21.48 1.83
C SER A 649 9.31 -22.10 1.12
N THR A 650 8.12 -21.91 1.70
CA THR A 650 6.88 -22.51 1.19
C THR A 650 6.49 -21.90 -0.14
N LYS A 651 6.06 -22.76 -1.08
CA LYS A 651 5.55 -22.32 -2.37
C LYS A 651 4.21 -21.60 -2.16
N ASN A 652 4.08 -20.39 -2.70
CA ASN A 652 2.79 -19.71 -2.78
C ASN A 652 1.89 -20.45 -3.78
N SER A 653 0.81 -21.07 -3.28
CA SER A 653 -0.13 -21.86 -4.09
C SER A 653 -1.16 -21.01 -4.83
N ALA A 654 -1.27 -19.71 -4.51
CA ALA A 654 -2.12 -18.76 -5.22
C ALA A 654 -1.49 -18.27 -6.53
N SER A 655 -0.17 -18.41 -6.71
CA SER A 655 0.49 -18.11 -7.98
C SER A 655 0.04 -19.09 -9.08
N LYS A 656 -0.48 -18.56 -10.18
CA LYS A 656 -0.98 -19.32 -11.34
C LYS A 656 -0.10 -19.10 -12.56
N LEU A 657 -0.03 -20.11 -13.43
CA LEU A 657 0.50 -19.93 -14.78
C LEU A 657 -0.50 -19.10 -15.59
N VAL A 658 0.01 -18.23 -16.46
CA VAL A 658 -0.82 -17.62 -17.50
C VAL A 658 -1.17 -18.73 -18.50
N VAL A 659 -2.46 -19.08 -18.61
CA VAL A 659 -2.94 -20.08 -19.57
C VAL A 659 -3.29 -19.37 -20.88
N SER A 660 -2.71 -19.81 -22.00
CA SER A 660 -3.17 -19.38 -23.32
C SER A 660 -4.46 -20.14 -23.67
N ASN A 661 -5.62 -19.50 -23.49
CA ASN A 661 -6.94 -20.11 -23.66
C ASN A 661 -7.25 -20.47 -25.12
N GLU A 662 -7.22 -21.76 -25.47
CA GLU A 662 -7.82 -22.24 -26.71
C GLU A 662 -8.53 -23.59 -26.48
N TYR A 663 -9.47 -23.67 -25.54
CA TYR A 663 -10.32 -24.86 -25.47
C TYR A 663 -11.17 -24.97 -26.75
N LYS A 664 -11.34 -26.19 -27.27
CA LYS A 664 -12.16 -26.50 -28.47
C LYS A 664 -13.37 -27.36 -28.14
N VAL A 665 -13.31 -28.12 -27.04
CA VAL A 665 -14.33 -29.08 -26.63
C VAL A 665 -14.70 -28.88 -25.17
N LEU A 666 -16.00 -28.87 -24.89
CA LEU A 666 -16.54 -29.02 -23.55
C LEU A 666 -17.19 -30.40 -23.42
N SER A 667 -16.82 -31.16 -22.39
CA SER A 667 -17.50 -32.42 -22.06
C SER A 667 -18.29 -32.27 -20.77
N PHE A 668 -19.48 -32.85 -20.70
CA PHE A 668 -20.40 -32.68 -19.59
C PHE A 668 -20.81 -34.01 -19.00
N ASP A 669 -20.76 -34.12 -17.67
CA ASP A 669 -21.67 -35.04 -16.98
C ASP A 669 -23.12 -34.53 -17.17
N ILE A 670 -24.09 -35.44 -17.31
CA ILE A 670 -25.47 -35.06 -17.63
C ILE A 670 -26.38 -35.10 -16.40
N TYR A 671 -26.41 -36.21 -15.68
CA TYR A 671 -27.39 -36.43 -14.61
C TYR A 671 -26.86 -35.92 -13.28
N GLY A 672 -27.45 -34.85 -12.76
CA GLY A 672 -26.96 -34.13 -11.58
C GLY A 672 -26.17 -32.86 -11.93
N SER A 673 -25.58 -32.79 -13.12
CA SER A 673 -24.90 -31.57 -13.61
C SER A 673 -25.77 -30.72 -14.55
N ILE A 674 -26.65 -31.36 -15.35
CA ILE A 674 -27.54 -30.70 -16.32
C ILE A 674 -29.00 -31.06 -16.07
N ILE A 675 -29.30 -32.35 -15.89
CA ILE A 675 -30.64 -32.85 -15.53
C ILE A 675 -30.82 -32.81 -14.00
N GLU A 676 -31.91 -32.20 -13.56
CA GLU A 676 -32.39 -32.30 -12.18
C GLU A 676 -33.30 -33.52 -12.10
N TYR A 677 -32.76 -34.62 -11.55
CA TYR A 677 -33.52 -35.86 -11.35
C TYR A 677 -33.80 -36.14 -9.87
N LYS A 678 -33.05 -35.52 -8.94
CA LYS A 678 -33.10 -35.84 -7.50
C LYS A 678 -34.41 -35.39 -6.85
N SER A 679 -34.90 -34.18 -7.17
CA SER A 679 -36.19 -33.71 -6.66
C SER A 679 -37.35 -34.54 -7.22
N HIS A 680 -37.24 -34.99 -8.47
CA HIS A 680 -38.25 -35.81 -9.13
C HIS A 680 -38.27 -37.26 -8.61
N ILE A 681 -37.11 -37.83 -8.28
CA ILE A 681 -37.05 -39.11 -7.54
C ILE A 681 -37.78 -38.95 -6.21
N LEU A 682 -37.43 -37.94 -5.41
CA LEU A 682 -38.06 -37.72 -4.11
C LEU A 682 -39.59 -37.55 -4.24
N GLN A 683 -40.05 -36.83 -5.26
CA GLN A 683 -41.48 -36.67 -5.54
C GLN A 683 -42.16 -37.99 -5.89
N SER A 684 -41.50 -38.82 -6.72
CA SER A 684 -42.04 -40.11 -7.16
C SER A 684 -42.19 -41.10 -5.99
N PHE A 685 -41.30 -41.04 -5.00
CA PHE A 685 -41.37 -41.86 -3.80
C PHE A 685 -42.29 -41.33 -2.71
N GLN A 686 -42.87 -40.12 -2.84
CA GLN A 686 -43.79 -39.58 -1.81
C GLN A 686 -44.96 -40.51 -1.44
N PRO A 687 -45.64 -41.20 -2.38
CA PRO A 687 -46.71 -42.13 -2.03
C PRO A 687 -46.25 -43.36 -1.23
N LEU A 688 -44.97 -43.72 -1.35
CA LEU A 688 -44.35 -44.81 -0.58
C LEU A 688 -43.90 -44.29 0.79
N LEU A 689 -43.26 -43.12 0.82
CA LEU A 689 -42.82 -42.46 2.05
C LEU A 689 -44.01 -42.13 2.97
N SER A 690 -45.16 -41.74 2.42
CA SER A 690 -46.37 -41.43 3.21
C SER A 690 -46.94 -42.61 3.99
N ARG A 691 -46.48 -43.85 3.74
CA ARG A 691 -46.89 -45.06 4.46
C ARG A 691 -46.05 -45.32 5.71
N LEU A 692 -44.95 -44.58 5.90
CA LEU A 692 -44.05 -44.74 7.04
C LEU A 692 -44.70 -44.22 8.34
N PRO A 693 -44.30 -44.75 9.51
CA PRO A 693 -44.76 -44.23 10.79
C PRO A 693 -44.23 -42.81 11.01
N ALA A 694 -44.99 -41.95 11.69
CA ALA A 694 -44.63 -40.53 11.93
C ALA A 694 -43.27 -40.31 12.62
N SER A 695 -42.71 -41.35 13.27
CA SER A 695 -41.37 -41.35 13.87
C SER A 695 -40.22 -41.65 12.90
N SER A 696 -40.51 -41.89 11.62
CA SER A 696 -39.52 -42.27 10.61
C SER A 696 -38.56 -41.11 10.30
N PRO A 697 -37.24 -41.35 10.24
CA PRO A 697 -36.26 -40.31 9.90
C PRO A 697 -36.41 -39.81 8.45
N TYR A 698 -37.19 -40.51 7.60
CA TYR A 698 -37.42 -40.16 6.20
C TYR A 698 -38.65 -39.28 5.97
N LEU A 699 -39.48 -39.05 7.00
CA LEU A 699 -40.71 -38.24 6.92
C LEU A 699 -40.47 -36.82 7.45
N ASN A 700 -41.00 -35.80 6.75
CA ASN A 700 -41.16 -34.46 7.31
C ASN A 700 -42.28 -33.64 6.62
N SER A 701 -42.85 -32.67 7.34
CA SER A 701 -44.10 -31.94 7.02
C SER A 701 -43.93 -30.64 6.23
N THR A 702 -42.71 -30.27 5.84
CA THR A 702 -42.43 -29.01 5.13
C THR A 702 -41.92 -29.29 3.71
N PRO A 703 -42.54 -28.73 2.65
CA PRO A 703 -42.09 -28.96 1.27
C PRO A 703 -40.68 -28.38 1.05
N SER A 704 -39.79 -29.20 0.47
CA SER A 704 -38.46 -28.78 0.04
C SER A 704 -38.53 -27.78 -1.11
N SER A 705 -37.71 -26.73 -1.09
CA SER A 705 -37.60 -25.77 -2.18
C SER A 705 -36.31 -25.96 -2.98
N THR A 706 -36.41 -25.97 -4.30
CA THR A 706 -35.26 -25.94 -5.23
C THR A 706 -34.67 -24.54 -5.41
N SER A 707 -35.32 -23.49 -4.89
CA SER A 707 -34.89 -22.09 -5.02
C SER A 707 -34.23 -21.50 -3.78
N ILE A 708 -34.12 -22.27 -2.69
CA ILE A 708 -33.56 -21.81 -1.41
C ILE A 708 -32.43 -22.75 -0.97
N GLU A 709 -31.24 -22.18 -0.78
CA GLU A 709 -30.07 -22.90 -0.27
C GLU A 709 -30.34 -23.46 1.14
N GLY A 710 -30.12 -24.76 1.33
CA GLY A 710 -30.34 -25.45 2.61
C GLY A 710 -31.78 -25.88 2.90
N ALA A 711 -32.71 -25.72 1.95
CA ALA A 711 -34.13 -26.08 2.13
C ALA A 711 -34.45 -27.58 2.06
N ALA A 712 -33.44 -28.44 1.89
CA ALA A 712 -33.61 -29.88 1.96
C ALA A 712 -33.91 -30.29 3.41
N THR A 713 -35.09 -30.86 3.66
CA THR A 713 -35.37 -31.40 5.01
C THR A 713 -34.41 -32.55 5.30
N GLN A 714 -34.06 -32.74 6.57
CA GLN A 714 -33.22 -33.86 7.02
C GLN A 714 -33.79 -35.22 6.53
N GLY A 715 -35.11 -35.36 6.40
CA GLY A 715 -35.73 -36.59 5.90
C GLY A 715 -35.58 -36.80 4.39
N SER A 716 -35.72 -35.75 3.58
CA SER A 716 -35.42 -35.80 2.14
C SER A 716 -33.96 -36.19 1.88
N VAL A 717 -33.08 -35.69 2.73
CA VAL A 717 -31.65 -36.00 2.78
C VAL A 717 -31.46 -37.47 3.16
N GLU A 718 -31.96 -37.95 4.29
CA GLU A 718 -31.74 -39.36 4.65
C GLU A 718 -32.35 -40.34 3.63
N PHE A 719 -33.45 -39.97 2.96
CA PHE A 719 -34.04 -40.78 1.87
C PHE A 719 -33.15 -40.85 0.63
N LEU A 720 -32.67 -39.71 0.12
CA LEU A 720 -31.87 -39.70 -1.10
C LEU A 720 -30.52 -40.43 -0.92
N LYS A 721 -29.99 -40.51 0.32
CA LYS A 721 -28.84 -41.38 0.64
C LYS A 721 -29.17 -42.86 0.50
N VAL A 722 -30.36 -43.27 0.95
CA VAL A 722 -30.85 -44.65 0.79
C VAL A 722 -30.99 -44.98 -0.70
N PHE A 723 -31.63 -44.09 -1.47
CA PHE A 723 -31.74 -44.25 -2.92
C PHE A 723 -30.37 -44.38 -3.58
N GLN A 724 -29.42 -43.48 -3.28
CA GLN A 724 -28.08 -43.51 -3.87
C GLN A 724 -27.35 -44.81 -3.52
N ARG A 725 -27.43 -45.28 -2.27
CA ARG A 725 -26.80 -46.53 -1.85
C ARG A 725 -27.39 -47.74 -2.58
N GLU A 726 -28.71 -47.81 -2.74
CA GLU A 726 -29.35 -48.90 -3.49
C GLU A 726 -29.02 -48.83 -4.99
N GLU A 727 -28.94 -47.62 -5.56
CA GLU A 727 -28.47 -47.41 -6.92
C GLU A 727 -27.02 -47.91 -7.10
N ASP A 728 -26.12 -47.56 -6.19
CA ASP A 728 -24.71 -47.97 -6.24
C ASP A 728 -24.57 -49.49 -6.03
N THR A 729 -25.34 -50.08 -5.10
CA THR A 729 -25.36 -51.52 -4.84
C THR A 729 -25.85 -52.29 -6.06
N LEU A 730 -26.94 -51.82 -6.68
CA LEU A 730 -27.50 -52.45 -7.87
C LEU A 730 -26.54 -52.31 -9.07
N LYS A 731 -25.86 -51.18 -9.23
CA LYS A 731 -24.80 -51.00 -10.25
C LYS A 731 -23.66 -52.02 -10.06
N LEU A 732 -23.27 -52.31 -8.83
CA LEU A 732 -22.24 -53.33 -8.53
C LEU A 732 -22.71 -54.74 -8.91
N GLU A 733 -23.98 -55.07 -8.67
CA GLU A 733 -24.54 -56.39 -9.01
C GLU A 733 -24.74 -56.59 -10.51
N LEU A 734 -25.19 -55.54 -11.21
CA LEU A 734 -25.51 -55.58 -12.64
C LEU A 734 -24.28 -55.44 -13.55
N ALA A 735 -23.09 -55.26 -12.98
CA ALA A 735 -21.82 -55.11 -13.71
C ALA A 735 -21.50 -56.25 -14.69
N SER A 736 -22.03 -57.46 -14.42
CA SER A 736 -21.82 -58.64 -15.27
C SER A 736 -23.00 -58.93 -16.22
N HIS A 737 -24.14 -58.27 -16.03
CA HIS A 737 -25.38 -58.45 -16.79
C HIS A 737 -26.17 -57.13 -16.80
N PRO A 738 -25.81 -56.17 -17.69
CA PRO A 738 -26.45 -54.87 -17.72
C PRO A 738 -27.96 -55.01 -18.02
N ARG A 739 -28.78 -54.39 -17.18
CA ARG A 739 -30.23 -54.26 -17.41
C ARG A 739 -30.53 -52.90 -18.00
N ARG A 740 -31.68 -52.81 -18.68
CA ARG A 740 -32.18 -51.52 -19.14
C ARG A 740 -32.56 -50.62 -17.97
N PHE A 741 -32.45 -49.32 -18.16
CA PHE A 741 -32.60 -48.33 -17.09
C PHE A 741 -34.00 -48.32 -16.44
N ASP A 742 -35.05 -48.62 -17.20
CA ASP A 742 -36.42 -48.81 -16.68
C ASP A 742 -36.53 -49.98 -15.69
N GLU A 743 -35.84 -51.08 -15.98
CA GLU A 743 -35.74 -52.23 -15.08
C GLU A 743 -34.91 -51.90 -13.84
N ILE A 744 -33.84 -51.11 -13.99
CA ILE A 744 -33.00 -50.63 -12.88
C ILE A 744 -33.83 -49.77 -11.92
N LEU A 745 -34.56 -48.77 -12.44
CA LEU A 745 -35.42 -47.92 -11.62
C LEU A 745 -36.50 -48.73 -10.91
N SER A 746 -37.18 -49.64 -11.64
CA SER A 746 -38.19 -50.52 -11.05
C SER A 746 -37.63 -51.39 -9.93
N GLU A 747 -36.39 -51.86 -10.06
CA GLU A 747 -35.71 -52.65 -9.06
C GLU A 747 -35.28 -51.82 -7.84
N ILE A 748 -34.75 -50.61 -8.05
CA ILE A 748 -34.44 -49.67 -6.96
C ILE A 748 -35.69 -49.38 -6.14
N TRP A 749 -36.85 -49.17 -6.79
CA TRP A 749 -38.12 -48.99 -6.08
C TRP A 749 -38.42 -50.17 -5.14
N ARG A 750 -38.28 -51.41 -5.62
CA ARG A 750 -38.53 -52.61 -4.80
C ARG A 750 -37.56 -52.70 -3.62
N ARG A 751 -36.27 -52.44 -3.85
CA ARG A 751 -35.23 -52.50 -2.82
C ARG A 751 -35.43 -51.45 -1.74
N VAL A 752 -35.69 -50.21 -2.16
CA VAL A 752 -36.00 -49.11 -1.24
C VAL A 752 -37.28 -49.41 -0.45
N ALA A 753 -38.33 -49.94 -1.09
CA ALA A 753 -39.54 -50.35 -0.39
C ALA A 753 -39.26 -51.42 0.69
N ALA A 754 -38.46 -52.43 0.34
CA ALA A 754 -38.07 -53.52 1.23
C ALA A 754 -37.22 -53.01 2.40
N GLU A 755 -36.25 -52.13 2.14
CA GLU A 755 -35.42 -51.54 3.19
C GLU A 755 -36.24 -50.66 4.15
N LEU A 756 -37.18 -49.89 3.60
CA LEU A 756 -38.06 -49.04 4.38
C LEU A 756 -39.15 -49.83 5.13
N GLY A 757 -39.28 -51.14 4.88
CA GLY A 757 -40.29 -52.00 5.50
C GLY A 757 -41.72 -51.66 5.08
N VAL A 758 -41.91 -51.15 3.85
CA VAL A 758 -43.21 -50.68 3.33
C VAL A 758 -43.71 -51.62 2.23
N GLU A 759 -44.98 -52.01 2.30
CA GLU A 759 -45.61 -52.80 1.23
C GLU A 759 -45.67 -52.02 -0.09
N THR A 760 -45.27 -52.69 -1.17
CA THR A 760 -45.31 -52.17 -2.55
C THR A 760 -45.91 -53.21 -3.50
N THR A 761 -46.50 -52.75 -4.59
CA THR A 761 -47.01 -53.58 -5.69
C THR A 761 -46.06 -53.61 -6.88
N ALA A 762 -46.20 -54.61 -7.76
CA ALA A 762 -45.45 -54.68 -9.02
C ALA A 762 -45.75 -53.48 -9.93
N ASP A 763 -47.00 -53.00 -9.94
CA ASP A 763 -47.42 -51.83 -10.72
C ASP A 763 -46.77 -50.54 -10.24
N GLU A 764 -46.53 -50.39 -8.93
CA GLU A 764 -45.83 -49.21 -8.37
C GLU A 764 -44.37 -49.15 -8.82
N ALA A 765 -43.68 -50.29 -8.74
CA ALA A 765 -42.32 -50.41 -9.25
C ALA A 765 -42.25 -50.12 -10.75
N ALA A 766 -43.16 -50.71 -11.54
CA ALA A 766 -43.23 -50.49 -12.99
C ALA A 766 -43.55 -49.03 -13.35
N ARG A 767 -44.40 -48.34 -12.58
CA ARG A 767 -44.68 -46.91 -12.77
C ARG A 767 -43.45 -46.05 -12.55
N PHE A 768 -42.64 -46.33 -11.53
CA PHE A 768 -41.42 -45.56 -11.28
C PHE A 768 -40.36 -45.76 -12.37
N GLY A 769 -40.25 -46.97 -12.92
CA GLY A 769 -39.38 -47.24 -14.07
C GLY A 769 -39.97 -46.85 -15.44
N SER A 770 -41.19 -46.33 -15.51
CA SER A 770 -41.86 -46.06 -16.79
C SER A 770 -41.24 -44.90 -17.57
N ASP A 771 -41.48 -44.88 -18.88
CA ASP A 771 -41.08 -43.79 -19.78
C ASP A 771 -41.60 -42.43 -19.30
N ALA A 772 -42.81 -42.39 -18.72
CA ALA A 772 -43.39 -41.17 -18.17
C ALA A 772 -42.58 -40.62 -16.98
N SER A 773 -42.01 -41.50 -16.16
CA SER A 773 -41.14 -41.14 -15.03
C SER A 773 -39.81 -40.58 -15.55
N ILE A 774 -39.15 -41.29 -16.47
CA ILE A 774 -37.88 -40.87 -17.07
C ILE A 774 -38.04 -39.54 -17.82
N ALA A 775 -39.11 -39.41 -18.62
CA ALA A 775 -39.41 -38.18 -19.35
C ALA A 775 -39.78 -37.00 -18.42
N SER A 776 -40.08 -37.22 -17.15
CA SER A 776 -40.51 -36.14 -16.25
C SER A 776 -39.36 -35.25 -15.78
N TRP A 777 -38.10 -35.67 -15.93
CA TRP A 777 -36.92 -35.01 -15.36
C TRP A 777 -36.50 -33.79 -16.20
N PRO A 778 -36.55 -32.56 -15.66
CA PRO A 778 -36.17 -31.34 -16.36
C PRO A 778 -34.66 -31.07 -16.31
N THR A 779 -34.18 -30.16 -17.15
CA THR A 779 -32.87 -29.54 -16.93
C THR A 779 -32.93 -28.54 -15.78
N PHE A 780 -31.80 -28.26 -15.12
CA PHE A 780 -31.71 -27.16 -14.16
C PHE A 780 -32.12 -25.81 -14.79
N PRO A 781 -32.69 -24.89 -14.02
CA PRO A 781 -33.06 -23.56 -14.52
C PRO A 781 -31.89 -22.86 -15.23
N GLY A 782 -32.09 -22.47 -16.49
CA GLY A 782 -31.08 -21.78 -17.31
C GLY A 782 -29.97 -22.67 -17.88
N ALA A 783 -29.95 -23.98 -17.60
CA ALA A 783 -28.93 -24.88 -18.15
C ALA A 783 -29.04 -25.04 -19.68
N LEU A 784 -30.26 -25.07 -20.23
CA LEU A 784 -30.47 -25.16 -21.67
C LEU A 784 -29.95 -23.93 -22.41
N ASP A 785 -30.27 -22.73 -21.91
CA ASP A 785 -29.77 -21.46 -22.47
C ASP A 785 -28.24 -21.39 -22.40
N ALA A 786 -27.66 -21.88 -21.31
CA ALA A 786 -26.22 -21.95 -21.13
C ALA A 786 -25.57 -22.91 -22.14
N LEU A 787 -26.15 -24.08 -22.40
CA LEU A 787 -25.65 -24.99 -23.44
C LEU A 787 -25.71 -24.37 -24.83
N HIS A 788 -26.79 -23.66 -25.17
CA HIS A 788 -26.89 -22.93 -26.44
C HIS A 788 -25.87 -21.80 -26.57
N ALA A 789 -25.54 -21.10 -25.48
CA ALA A 789 -24.49 -20.09 -25.48
C ALA A 789 -23.11 -20.73 -25.70
N LEU A 790 -22.84 -21.83 -24.98
CA LEU A 790 -21.56 -22.54 -25.07
C LEU A 790 -21.34 -23.21 -26.43
N SER A 791 -22.40 -23.71 -27.08
CA SER A 791 -22.31 -24.35 -28.40
C SER A 791 -21.88 -23.40 -29.53
N LYS A 792 -21.99 -22.08 -29.32
CA LYS A 792 -21.48 -21.08 -30.28
C LYS A 792 -19.94 -21.09 -30.36
N HIS A 793 -19.29 -21.45 -29.26
CA HIS A 793 -17.84 -21.32 -29.09
C HIS A 793 -17.12 -22.68 -29.05
N TYR A 794 -17.82 -23.73 -28.61
CA TYR A 794 -17.22 -25.05 -28.36
C TYR A 794 -18.05 -26.19 -28.91
N LYS A 795 -17.37 -27.29 -29.25
CA LYS A 795 -18.02 -28.59 -29.50
C LYS A 795 -18.43 -29.23 -28.17
N LEU A 796 -19.70 -29.58 -28.02
CA LEU A 796 -20.23 -30.12 -26.76
C LEU A 796 -20.31 -31.66 -26.79
N ILE A 797 -19.79 -32.33 -25.77
CA ILE A 797 -19.87 -33.79 -25.61
C ILE A 797 -20.68 -34.13 -24.36
N ALA A 798 -21.68 -35.00 -24.50
CA ALA A 798 -22.44 -35.55 -23.38
C ALA A 798 -21.82 -36.87 -22.91
N LEU A 799 -21.54 -36.97 -21.61
CA LEU A 799 -21.10 -38.20 -20.93
C LEU A 799 -22.23 -38.66 -20.00
N SER A 800 -23.06 -39.56 -20.51
CA SER A 800 -24.26 -40.03 -19.83
C SER A 800 -24.02 -41.40 -19.20
N ASN A 801 -24.28 -41.52 -17.90
CA ASN A 801 -24.13 -42.79 -17.16
C ASN A 801 -25.32 -43.75 -17.34
N ILE A 802 -26.31 -43.39 -18.15
CA ILE A 802 -27.50 -44.22 -18.41
C ILE A 802 -27.45 -44.84 -19.80
N ASP A 803 -28.30 -45.83 -20.03
CA ASP A 803 -28.40 -46.51 -21.32
C ASP A 803 -29.03 -45.62 -22.40
N ARG A 804 -28.90 -46.06 -23.66
CA ARG A 804 -29.45 -45.35 -24.81
C ARG A 804 -30.97 -45.23 -24.76
N TYR A 805 -31.64 -46.25 -24.23
CA TYR A 805 -33.10 -46.27 -24.10
C TYR A 805 -33.60 -45.07 -23.29
N ALA A 806 -33.06 -44.88 -22.09
CA ALA A 806 -33.45 -43.77 -21.23
C ALA A 806 -32.90 -42.43 -21.73
N TRP A 807 -31.74 -42.41 -22.41
CA TRP A 807 -31.25 -41.20 -23.06
C TRP A 807 -32.23 -40.67 -24.10
N ASP A 808 -32.73 -41.53 -24.99
CA ASP A 808 -33.63 -41.14 -26.06
C ASP A 808 -34.96 -40.56 -25.50
N ILE A 809 -35.47 -41.15 -24.41
CA ILE A 809 -36.65 -40.63 -23.69
C ILE A 809 -36.36 -39.27 -23.07
N THR A 810 -35.25 -39.13 -22.34
CA THR A 810 -34.87 -37.85 -21.73
C THR A 810 -34.68 -36.80 -22.81
N ALA A 811 -33.92 -37.08 -23.86
CA ALA A 811 -33.64 -36.14 -24.94
C ALA A 811 -34.90 -35.67 -25.69
N ALA A 812 -35.85 -36.58 -25.94
CA ALA A 812 -37.12 -36.26 -26.60
C ALA A 812 -38.14 -35.58 -25.67
N SER A 813 -37.91 -35.58 -24.36
CA SER A 813 -38.86 -35.03 -23.40
C SER A 813 -39.01 -33.51 -23.52
N PRO A 814 -40.24 -32.97 -23.52
CA PRO A 814 -40.49 -31.53 -23.45
C PRO A 814 -40.08 -30.91 -22.10
N ARG A 815 -39.80 -31.73 -21.07
CA ARG A 815 -39.28 -31.26 -19.78
C ARG A 815 -37.78 -31.00 -19.81
N SER A 816 -37.03 -31.90 -20.45
CA SER A 816 -35.57 -31.79 -20.50
C SER A 816 -35.11 -30.94 -21.69
N ARG A 817 -35.76 -31.11 -22.86
CA ARG A 817 -35.41 -30.43 -24.12
C ARG A 817 -33.95 -30.65 -24.55
N LEU A 818 -33.25 -31.66 -24.03
CA LEU A 818 -31.84 -31.91 -24.38
C LEU A 818 -31.64 -32.30 -25.85
N GLY A 819 -32.67 -32.79 -26.53
CA GLY A 819 -32.65 -33.02 -27.98
C GLY A 819 -32.55 -31.75 -28.82
N GLU A 820 -32.73 -30.56 -28.23
CA GLU A 820 -32.55 -29.27 -28.91
C GLU A 820 -31.08 -28.83 -28.99
N ILE A 821 -30.18 -29.48 -28.24
CA ILE A 821 -28.75 -29.16 -28.21
C ILE A 821 -28.00 -29.95 -29.29
N GLU A 822 -27.18 -29.26 -30.06
CA GLU A 822 -26.28 -29.88 -31.04
C GLU A 822 -25.07 -30.52 -30.33
N TRP A 823 -25.21 -31.79 -29.97
CA TRP A 823 -24.13 -32.57 -29.37
C TRP A 823 -23.14 -33.04 -30.44
N TYR A 824 -21.85 -32.72 -30.25
CA TYR A 824 -20.77 -33.26 -31.06
C TYR A 824 -20.66 -34.78 -30.92
N LYS A 825 -20.92 -35.29 -29.72
CA LYS A 825 -21.05 -36.72 -29.42
C LYS A 825 -21.81 -36.91 -28.11
N VAL A 826 -22.72 -37.88 -28.11
CA VAL A 826 -23.31 -38.44 -26.89
C VAL A 826 -22.67 -39.80 -26.64
N PHE A 827 -22.16 -39.98 -25.43
CA PHE A 827 -21.79 -41.28 -24.88
C PHE A 827 -22.82 -41.71 -23.85
N THR A 828 -23.28 -42.94 -23.99
CA THR A 828 -24.21 -43.65 -23.12
C THR A 828 -23.48 -44.78 -22.41
N ALA A 829 -24.10 -45.41 -21.41
CA ALA A 829 -23.49 -46.49 -20.64
C ALA A 829 -22.88 -47.60 -21.53
N GLU A 830 -23.51 -47.90 -22.67
CA GLU A 830 -23.06 -48.90 -23.63
C GLU A 830 -21.77 -48.51 -24.36
N ASP A 831 -21.45 -47.22 -24.48
CA ASP A 831 -20.24 -46.76 -25.18
C ASP A 831 -18.96 -46.95 -24.33
N PHE A 832 -19.09 -47.14 -23.01
CA PHE A 832 -17.94 -47.23 -22.10
C PHE A 832 -17.37 -48.63 -21.92
N GLY A 833 -17.96 -49.69 -22.51
CA GLY A 833 -17.42 -51.06 -22.48
C GLY A 833 -17.54 -51.80 -21.14
N GLU A 834 -17.22 -53.10 -21.14
CA GLU A 834 -17.16 -53.93 -19.92
C GLU A 834 -15.81 -53.71 -19.20
N HIS A 835 -15.85 -53.08 -18.03
CA HIS A 835 -14.66 -52.71 -17.27
C HIS A 835 -14.72 -53.15 -15.81
N ASP A 836 -13.55 -53.26 -15.18
CA ASP A 836 -13.46 -53.37 -13.72
C ASP A 836 -14.24 -52.21 -13.09
N LEU A 837 -15.24 -52.55 -12.27
CA LEU A 837 -16.14 -51.61 -11.59
C LEU A 837 -15.40 -50.49 -10.85
N LYS A 838 -14.17 -50.76 -10.39
CA LYS A 838 -13.33 -49.76 -9.71
C LYS A 838 -12.80 -48.66 -10.63
N ARG A 839 -12.92 -48.82 -11.95
CA ARG A 839 -12.42 -47.90 -12.98
C ARG A 839 -13.51 -47.38 -13.93
N ALA A 840 -14.79 -47.61 -13.64
CA ALA A 840 -15.89 -47.19 -14.52
C ALA A 840 -15.85 -45.67 -14.83
N ASP A 841 -15.62 -44.84 -13.82
CA ASP A 841 -15.54 -43.39 -13.99
C ASP A 841 -14.29 -42.95 -14.79
N ASP A 842 -13.16 -43.65 -14.62
CA ASP A 842 -11.95 -43.38 -15.41
C ASP A 842 -12.16 -43.77 -16.88
N ALA A 843 -12.81 -44.91 -17.14
CA ALA A 843 -13.10 -45.40 -18.48
C ALA A 843 -14.01 -44.44 -19.27
N LYS A 844 -14.95 -43.77 -18.61
CA LYS A 844 -15.80 -42.72 -19.20
C LYS A 844 -14.95 -41.58 -19.78
N ILE A 845 -13.99 -41.08 -18.99
CA ILE A 845 -13.08 -40.01 -19.41
C ILE A 845 -12.12 -40.51 -20.49
N GLU A 846 -11.55 -41.71 -20.33
CA GLU A 846 -10.63 -42.33 -21.30
C GLU A 846 -11.29 -42.53 -22.68
N THR A 847 -12.55 -42.96 -22.71
CA THR A 847 -13.33 -43.17 -23.94
C THR A 847 -13.54 -41.86 -24.69
N MET A 848 -13.92 -40.79 -23.97
CA MET A 848 -14.08 -39.45 -24.54
C MET A 848 -12.75 -38.89 -25.06
N LEU A 849 -11.66 -39.06 -24.30
CA LEU A 849 -10.32 -38.65 -24.72
C LEU A 849 -9.89 -39.36 -26.00
N LYS A 850 -10.12 -40.67 -26.10
CA LYS A 850 -9.82 -41.44 -27.31
C LYS A 850 -10.60 -40.93 -28.52
N PHE A 851 -11.90 -40.70 -28.36
CA PHE A 851 -12.75 -40.16 -29.43
C PHE A 851 -12.27 -38.80 -29.94
N CYS A 852 -11.85 -37.91 -29.04
CA CYS A 852 -11.29 -36.60 -29.36
C CYS A 852 -9.93 -36.72 -30.05
N ALA A 853 -9.04 -37.58 -29.54
CA ALA A 853 -7.72 -37.82 -30.11
C ALA A 853 -7.80 -38.38 -31.54
N ASP A 854 -8.70 -39.33 -31.79
CA ASP A 854 -8.98 -39.90 -33.12
C ASP A 854 -9.48 -38.85 -34.14
N ARG A 855 -9.88 -37.66 -33.65
CA ARG A 855 -10.35 -36.51 -34.45
C ARG A 855 -9.42 -35.31 -34.38
N GLY A 856 -8.18 -35.50 -33.91
CA GLY A 856 -7.14 -34.46 -33.87
C GLY A 856 -7.36 -33.37 -32.82
N ILE A 857 -8.13 -33.66 -31.76
CA ILE A 857 -8.34 -32.75 -30.64
C ILE A 857 -7.43 -33.18 -29.49
N GLU A 858 -6.40 -32.36 -29.22
CA GLU A 858 -5.48 -32.57 -28.12
C GLU A 858 -6.14 -32.37 -26.77
N LYS A 859 -5.65 -33.10 -25.77
CA LYS A 859 -6.23 -33.17 -24.43
C LYS A 859 -6.29 -31.82 -23.70
N ASP A 860 -5.30 -30.96 -23.89
CA ASP A 860 -5.25 -29.61 -23.32
C ASP A 860 -6.30 -28.65 -23.94
N LYS A 861 -6.88 -29.03 -25.09
CA LYS A 861 -7.99 -28.33 -25.74
C LYS A 861 -9.37 -28.82 -25.27
N ILE A 862 -9.44 -29.70 -24.27
CA ILE A 862 -10.67 -30.27 -23.73
C ILE A 862 -10.87 -29.79 -22.29
N LEU A 863 -12.08 -29.32 -21.98
CA LEU A 863 -12.48 -28.91 -20.64
C LEU A 863 -13.69 -29.74 -20.17
N HIS A 864 -13.57 -30.38 -19.01
CA HIS A 864 -14.63 -31.23 -18.45
C HIS A 864 -15.47 -30.49 -17.41
N VAL A 865 -16.80 -30.52 -17.53
CA VAL A 865 -17.74 -29.76 -16.71
C VAL A 865 -18.65 -30.73 -15.97
N ALA A 866 -18.60 -30.72 -14.63
CA ALA A 866 -19.38 -31.64 -13.81
C ALA A 866 -19.57 -31.17 -12.36
N GLN A 867 -20.61 -31.69 -11.71
CA GLN A 867 -20.90 -31.42 -10.30
C GLN A 867 -20.15 -32.38 -9.34
N SER A 868 -19.99 -33.66 -9.70
CA SER A 868 -19.47 -34.69 -8.78
C SER A 868 -17.96 -34.59 -8.55
N LEU A 869 -17.56 -34.36 -7.30
CA LEU A 869 -16.13 -34.36 -6.94
C LEU A 869 -15.48 -35.74 -7.08
N GLY A 870 -16.21 -36.81 -6.75
CA GLY A 870 -15.69 -38.19 -6.75
C GLY A 870 -15.74 -38.85 -8.13
N HIS A 871 -16.89 -38.79 -8.80
CA HIS A 871 -17.15 -39.54 -10.04
C HIS A 871 -16.72 -38.81 -11.32
N ASP A 872 -16.42 -37.52 -11.25
CA ASP A 872 -16.05 -36.74 -12.44
C ASP A 872 -14.75 -35.98 -12.24
N GLN A 873 -14.67 -35.14 -11.19
CA GLN A 873 -13.51 -34.25 -11.00
C GLN A 873 -12.23 -35.02 -10.65
N ALA A 874 -12.30 -36.07 -9.83
CA ALA A 874 -11.15 -36.90 -9.49
C ALA A 874 -10.63 -37.71 -10.71
N PRO A 875 -11.47 -38.42 -11.48
CA PRO A 875 -11.09 -39.01 -12.76
C PRO A 875 -10.49 -38.01 -13.75
N ALA A 876 -11.11 -36.84 -13.93
CA ALA A 876 -10.60 -35.80 -14.83
C ALA A 876 -9.18 -35.35 -14.42
N LYS A 877 -8.92 -35.15 -13.13
CA LYS A 877 -7.58 -34.84 -12.62
C LYS A 877 -6.59 -35.99 -12.84
N ARG A 878 -6.96 -37.23 -12.54
CA ARG A 878 -6.09 -38.41 -12.78
C ARG A 878 -5.74 -38.54 -14.26
N ALA A 879 -6.73 -38.31 -15.12
CA ALA A 879 -6.53 -38.26 -16.55
C ALA A 879 -5.69 -37.05 -16.97
N GLY A 880 -5.58 -35.99 -16.16
CA GLY A 880 -4.82 -34.75 -16.38
C GLY A 880 -5.53 -33.71 -17.24
N LEU A 881 -6.87 -33.72 -17.24
CA LEU A 881 -7.73 -32.75 -17.92
C LEU A 881 -7.95 -31.50 -17.08
N GLY A 882 -8.14 -30.35 -17.73
CA GLY A 882 -8.75 -29.20 -17.10
C GLY A 882 -10.24 -29.48 -16.84
N SER A 883 -10.77 -28.99 -15.74
CA SER A 883 -12.19 -29.13 -15.43
C SER A 883 -12.83 -27.88 -14.79
N VAL A 884 -14.14 -27.77 -14.93
CA VAL A 884 -15.01 -26.80 -14.26
C VAL A 884 -15.84 -27.56 -13.24
N TRP A 885 -15.70 -27.18 -11.97
CA TRP A 885 -16.57 -27.71 -10.94
C TRP A 885 -17.83 -26.85 -10.83
N LEU A 886 -18.97 -27.47 -11.10
CA LEU A 886 -20.28 -26.90 -10.82
C LEU A 886 -20.65 -27.19 -9.37
N ILE A 887 -20.95 -26.14 -8.60
CA ILE A 887 -21.44 -26.33 -7.22
C ILE A 887 -22.87 -26.92 -7.27
N GLY A 888 -23.68 -26.45 -8.24
CA GLY A 888 -25.02 -26.94 -8.58
C GLY A 888 -26.19 -26.14 -7.98
N ASP A 889 -27.36 -26.27 -8.63
CA ASP A 889 -28.64 -25.62 -8.28
C ASP A 889 -29.65 -26.59 -7.60
N GLY A 890 -29.25 -27.84 -7.34
CA GLY A 890 -30.11 -28.88 -6.73
C GLY A 890 -29.95 -29.02 -5.22
N PHE A 891 -30.64 -30.01 -4.62
CA PHE A 891 -30.58 -30.36 -3.20
C PHE A 891 -29.15 -30.27 -2.64
N ARG A 892 -28.86 -29.23 -1.85
CA ARG A 892 -27.54 -29.00 -1.22
C ARG A 892 -27.47 -29.75 0.09
N TRP A 893 -26.48 -30.61 0.21
CA TRP A 893 -26.16 -31.35 1.44
C TRP A 893 -25.00 -30.65 2.10
N LYS A 894 -25.09 -30.35 3.40
CA LYS A 894 -23.88 -30.03 4.16
C LYS A 894 -22.96 -31.25 4.10
N GLY A 895 -21.70 -31.00 3.69
CA GLY A 895 -20.62 -31.94 3.46
C GLY A 895 -20.82 -33.37 3.96
N THR A 896 -20.92 -34.31 3.03
CA THR A 896 -20.49 -35.67 3.32
C THR A 896 -18.99 -35.62 3.62
N LYS A 897 -18.52 -36.30 4.68
CA LYS A 897 -17.09 -36.46 5.03
C LYS A 897 -16.21 -36.83 3.82
N GLU A 898 -16.80 -37.42 2.80
CA GLU A 898 -16.19 -37.77 1.53
C GLU A 898 -15.75 -36.56 0.68
N SER A 899 -16.56 -35.50 0.61
CA SER A 899 -16.22 -34.28 -0.13
C SER A 899 -15.11 -33.49 0.55
N GLU A 900 -15.13 -33.44 1.89
CA GLU A 900 -14.04 -32.86 2.70
C GLU A 900 -12.76 -33.67 2.55
N MET A 901 -12.83 -35.00 2.67
CA MET A 901 -11.68 -35.89 2.51
C MET A 901 -11.02 -35.82 1.12
N VAL A 902 -11.82 -35.68 0.05
CA VAL A 902 -11.32 -35.59 -1.34
C VAL A 902 -10.63 -34.24 -1.60
N LEU A 903 -11.14 -33.15 -1.01
CA LEU A 903 -10.53 -31.81 -1.06
C LEU A 903 -9.25 -31.76 -0.21
N GLU A 904 -9.27 -32.31 1.01
CA GLU A 904 -8.13 -32.33 1.94
C GLU A 904 -6.96 -33.21 1.46
N LYS A 905 -7.26 -34.36 0.82
CA LYS A 905 -6.21 -35.24 0.25
C LYS A 905 -5.69 -34.77 -1.11
N GLY A 906 -6.17 -33.64 -1.63
CA GLY A 906 -5.75 -33.11 -2.92
C GLY A 906 -6.06 -34.05 -4.10
N LEU A 907 -7.15 -34.83 -4.02
CA LEU A 907 -7.51 -35.80 -5.05
C LEU A 907 -8.30 -35.19 -6.23
N VAL A 908 -8.68 -33.91 -6.13
CA VAL A 908 -9.36 -33.12 -7.16
C VAL A 908 -8.57 -31.86 -7.53
N GLY A 909 -8.86 -31.26 -8.69
CA GLY A 909 -8.07 -30.16 -9.25
C GLY A 909 -8.74 -29.56 -10.48
N TYR A 910 -9.84 -28.83 -10.23
CA TYR A 910 -10.54 -28.06 -11.26
C TYR A 910 -9.86 -26.72 -11.49
N ALA A 911 -9.89 -26.27 -12.74
CA ALA A 911 -9.32 -24.99 -13.15
C ALA A 911 -10.29 -23.82 -12.88
N TRP A 912 -11.60 -24.09 -12.90
CA TRP A 912 -12.64 -23.11 -12.56
C TRP A 912 -13.68 -23.67 -11.60
N ARG A 913 -14.29 -22.77 -10.82
CA ARG A 913 -15.40 -23.06 -9.92
C ARG A 913 -16.55 -22.12 -10.25
N CYS A 914 -17.69 -22.68 -10.63
CA CYS A 914 -18.87 -21.93 -11.03
C CYS A 914 -20.07 -22.39 -10.19
N VAL A 915 -20.99 -21.46 -9.89
CA VAL A 915 -22.19 -21.79 -9.10
C VAL A 915 -23.03 -22.82 -9.85
N ASN A 916 -23.24 -22.60 -11.14
CA ASN A 916 -23.99 -23.46 -12.03
C ASN A 916 -23.55 -23.25 -13.49
N LEU A 917 -24.17 -24.01 -14.39
CA LEU A 917 -23.82 -23.98 -15.81
C LEU A 917 -24.06 -22.60 -16.44
N LYS A 918 -25.11 -21.88 -16.00
CA LYS A 918 -25.40 -20.51 -16.47
C LYS A 918 -24.25 -19.55 -16.16
N SER A 919 -23.78 -19.54 -14.91
CA SER A 919 -22.65 -18.68 -14.50
C SER A 919 -21.35 -19.00 -15.24
N PHE A 920 -21.16 -20.26 -15.67
CA PHE A 920 -20.04 -20.65 -16.51
C PHE A 920 -20.19 -20.12 -17.94
N ALA A 921 -21.37 -20.23 -18.55
CA ALA A 921 -21.62 -19.66 -19.88
C ALA A 921 -21.46 -18.12 -19.92
N GLU A 922 -21.92 -17.42 -18.89
CA GLU A 922 -21.72 -15.96 -18.76
C GLU A 922 -20.24 -15.57 -18.59
N LEU A 923 -19.43 -16.43 -17.96
CA LEU A 923 -17.99 -16.25 -17.90
C LEU A 923 -17.36 -16.41 -19.30
N VAL A 924 -17.76 -17.43 -20.05
CA VAL A 924 -17.29 -17.67 -21.42
C VAL A 924 -17.63 -16.50 -22.34
N GLU A 925 -18.89 -16.05 -22.36
CA GLU A 925 -19.31 -14.95 -23.25
C GLU A 925 -18.55 -13.65 -22.94
N ARG A 926 -18.26 -13.36 -21.66
CA ARG A 926 -17.42 -12.21 -21.29
C ARG A 926 -16.01 -12.30 -21.86
N GLU A 927 -15.38 -13.48 -21.79
CA GLU A 927 -14.03 -13.67 -22.32
C GLU A 927 -14.00 -13.47 -23.84
N PHE A 928 -14.99 -13.99 -24.58
CA PHE A 928 -15.05 -13.82 -26.05
C PHE A 928 -15.48 -12.43 -26.52
N HIS A 929 -16.16 -11.65 -25.69
CA HIS A 929 -16.45 -10.24 -25.99
C HIS A 929 -15.27 -9.29 -25.67
N MET A 930 -14.28 -9.76 -24.91
CA MET A 930 -13.06 -9.00 -24.57
C MET A 930 -11.85 -9.33 -25.45
N ALA A 931 -11.92 -10.40 -26.25
CA ALA A 931 -10.93 -10.81 -27.25
C ALA A 931 -11.29 -10.24 -28.64
#